data_AF-A0A9X3S5N5-F1
#
_entry.id   AF-A0A9X3S5N5-F1
#
_cell.length_a   1.000
_cell.length_b   1.000
_cell.length_c   1.000
_cell.angle_alpha   90.00
_cell.angle_beta   90.00
_cell.angle_gamma   90.00
#
_symmetry.space_group_name_H-M   'P 1'
#
loop_
_entity.id
_entity.type
_entity.pdbx_description
1 polymer ?
#
loop_
_entity_poly.entity_id
_entity_poly.type
_entity_poly.pdbx_seq_one_letter_code
_entity_poly.pdbx_strand_id
1 'polypeptide(L)'
;MTRPVEREREPEAKAPVVAGAPLEGARQASTLLALQRSAGNQAVTRALLQRAPKDPPDGVTLPADPLPAGANVADPDAARIAPDPSLGGGWKDKKDKAESGHVGGVDRILLENMPGNQQQQPESSGAPTHGGDVSDTAGTGPGPDHGRAIAIVPSSLKGGAGGEVTVVVHFHGIGKALRGKGDNPRDVDHYQIEQQLDAFAAARPGARIIALLPIGIQTEGKNAKDQTVYGVSFGNFDTNKFITAAFGQLGGALPSGSTPGDVIMSAHSGGGLPLGQMLASGKGVPDRLKGVFLFEALHGDTDSYATFITGRMETDLKALEAERKKPGVSDDDIFKAQAAYLQGSLHVVALGGYGGYKDRTLAVRTKILEWWQSHAKRIAAAANGHSALLDTLWAHYQAQYFPGSTHENALATSANNLGRALASMEKTGALAPAAPPPVKATVAPKRRRVARAPWDLSSDPVTVVKADEKKKRSEVNVAPSEYVPAIITDAGVAADWLSNFKSTTFLGKSVGEPIHADLVAHLKTVETAFAKKYGDGDPAVAGQALGMHENVIGSRHAPTSAALSMHLFGLAIDVNYTTNPFISATANPVFDRANKKLGRSVKTFRYGMTYDEIAELDKLLEDYFALLKDETLDAAAKKTIQDDLTLVTNKWERKQPAQKAAIEAGGLLDLDKRLVEEIGLDWGASYGDVMHFDMRNKGNGAKIYAAIKRYEAKKEQEGADAYAKEHPPKPADAPK
;
A
#
# COMPACT_ATOMS: atom_id res chain seq x y z
N MET A 1 -23.39 -95.97 26.90
CA MET A 1 -22.38 -95.10 27.54
C MET A 1 -23.08 -93.86 28.09
N THR A 2 -22.62 -93.38 29.25
CA THR A 2 -22.85 -92.03 29.83
C THR A 2 -24.21 -91.32 29.68
N ARG A 3 -24.99 -91.46 30.75
CA ARG A 3 -26.00 -90.54 31.35
C ARG A 3 -25.27 -89.30 31.99
N PRO A 4 -25.95 -88.30 32.61
CA PRO A 4 -26.90 -87.30 32.07
C PRO A 4 -26.66 -85.88 32.74
N VAL A 5 -27.74 -85.13 33.08
CA VAL A 5 -27.85 -84.04 34.10
C VAL A 5 -27.33 -82.64 33.72
N GLU A 6 -27.83 -81.49 34.25
CA GLU A 6 -29.16 -80.99 34.71
C GLU A 6 -28.96 -79.56 35.29
N ARG A 7 -29.88 -78.59 35.11
CA ARG A 7 -30.18 -77.39 35.98
C ARG A 7 -28.98 -76.48 36.44
N GLU A 8 -29.08 -75.31 37.09
CA GLU A 8 -30.14 -74.34 37.45
C GLU A 8 -29.50 -72.93 37.70
N ARG A 9 -30.28 -71.86 37.54
CA ARG A 9 -30.32 -70.55 38.26
C ARG A 9 -29.07 -69.69 38.63
N GLU A 10 -29.34 -68.38 38.68
CA GLU A 10 -28.49 -67.24 39.09
C GLU A 10 -28.14 -67.21 40.60
N PRO A 11 -27.18 -66.36 41.05
CA PRO A 11 -27.53 -65.29 42.01
C PRO A 11 -26.70 -63.97 41.98
N GLU A 12 -27.05 -63.05 42.90
CA GLU A 12 -26.69 -61.62 43.02
C GLU A 12 -25.36 -61.21 43.73
N ALA A 13 -25.00 -59.91 43.51
CA ALA A 13 -24.48 -58.89 44.47
C ALA A 13 -23.02 -58.84 44.99
N LYS A 14 -22.42 -57.63 44.96
CA LYS A 14 -22.05 -56.75 46.13
C LYS A 14 -21.09 -55.59 45.77
N ALA A 15 -21.04 -54.56 46.61
CA ALA A 15 -20.14 -53.39 46.52
C ALA A 15 -19.26 -53.22 47.79
N PRO A 16 -18.12 -52.49 47.73
CA PRO A 16 -17.57 -51.83 48.93
C PRO A 16 -16.81 -50.47 48.78
N VAL A 17 -17.13 -49.53 49.69
CA VAL A 17 -16.23 -48.74 50.60
C VAL A 17 -15.19 -47.71 50.06
N VAL A 18 -14.86 -46.70 50.90
CA VAL A 18 -14.20 -45.39 50.63
C VAL A 18 -12.90 -45.14 51.44
N ALA A 19 -11.89 -44.49 50.81
CA ALA A 19 -10.84 -43.59 51.38
C ALA A 19 -9.98 -42.97 50.22
N GLY A 20 -9.16 -41.90 50.34
CA GLY A 20 -8.96 -40.88 51.40
C GLY A 20 -7.70 -39.97 51.17
N ALA A 21 -7.68 -38.76 51.75
CA ALA A 21 -6.54 -37.79 51.92
C ALA A 21 -5.97 -37.02 50.68
N PRO A 22 -5.37 -35.79 50.85
CA PRO A 22 -5.52 -34.71 49.86
C PRO A 22 -4.24 -34.08 49.23
N LEU A 23 -4.44 -33.25 48.19
CA LEU A 23 -3.42 -32.50 47.43
C LEU A 23 -3.29 -31.02 47.86
N GLU A 24 -2.25 -30.66 48.62
CA GLU A 24 -1.96 -29.25 48.97
C GLU A 24 -0.88 -28.58 48.09
N GLY A 25 0.00 -29.34 47.43
CA GLY A 25 1.14 -28.79 46.67
C GLY A 25 0.79 -27.92 45.46
N ALA A 26 -0.42 -28.07 44.89
CA ALA A 26 -0.80 -27.39 43.65
C ALA A 26 -1.11 -25.89 43.81
N ARG A 27 -1.43 -25.40 45.03
CA ARG A 27 -1.88 -24.01 45.24
C ARG A 27 -0.75 -23.00 45.37
N GLN A 28 0.41 -23.35 45.95
CA GLN A 28 1.47 -22.36 46.16
C GLN A 28 2.22 -21.98 44.87
N ALA A 29 2.38 -22.93 43.94
CA ALA A 29 3.02 -22.67 42.65
C ALA A 29 2.22 -21.71 41.76
N SER A 30 0.88 -21.73 41.82
CA SER A 30 0.04 -20.85 40.99
C SER A 30 0.09 -19.39 41.45
N THR A 31 0.19 -19.13 42.76
CA THR A 31 0.23 -17.78 43.32
C THR A 31 1.54 -17.05 42.98
N LEU A 32 2.68 -17.74 43.03
CA LEU A 32 3.98 -17.15 42.70
C LEU A 32 4.07 -16.80 41.20
N LEU A 33 3.57 -17.70 40.34
CA LEU A 33 3.51 -17.50 38.89
C LEU A 33 2.55 -16.35 38.51
N ALA A 34 1.43 -16.20 39.24
CA ALA A 34 0.50 -15.08 39.08
C ALA A 34 1.14 -13.74 39.50
N LEU A 35 1.93 -13.72 40.58
CA LEU A 35 2.61 -12.51 41.05
C LEU A 35 3.71 -12.06 40.07
N GLN A 36 4.55 -12.99 39.58
CA GLN A 36 5.54 -12.72 38.52
C GLN A 36 4.87 -12.23 37.23
N ARG A 37 3.75 -12.82 36.81
CA ARG A 37 2.99 -12.34 35.65
C ARG A 37 2.42 -10.93 35.85
N SER A 38 1.95 -10.57 37.05
CA SER A 38 1.43 -9.22 37.30
C SER A 38 2.52 -8.13 37.28
N ALA A 39 3.69 -8.42 37.85
CA ALA A 39 4.81 -7.49 37.88
C ALA A 39 5.46 -7.32 36.50
N GLY A 40 5.67 -8.43 35.78
CA GLY A 40 6.15 -8.42 34.39
C GLY A 40 5.20 -7.65 33.47
N ASN A 41 3.89 -7.91 33.57
CA ASN A 41 2.90 -7.26 32.72
C ASN A 41 2.79 -5.75 32.97
N GLN A 42 2.97 -5.25 34.20
CA GLN A 42 3.00 -3.79 34.44
C GLN A 42 4.25 -3.11 33.87
N ALA A 43 5.42 -3.75 33.95
CA ALA A 43 6.65 -3.23 33.34
C ALA A 43 6.57 -3.24 31.81
N VAL A 44 6.08 -4.34 31.22
CA VAL A 44 5.84 -4.46 29.76
C VAL A 44 4.77 -3.48 29.30
N THR A 45 3.68 -3.26 30.06
CA THR A 45 2.66 -2.25 29.71
C THR A 45 3.25 -0.84 29.72
N ARG A 46 4.14 -0.47 30.66
CA ARG A 46 4.82 0.84 30.62
C ARG A 46 5.81 0.98 29.47
N ALA A 47 6.47 -0.10 29.05
CA ALA A 47 7.36 -0.09 27.89
C ALA A 47 6.58 0.01 26.56
N LEU A 48 5.45 -0.71 26.44
CA LEU A 48 4.56 -0.65 25.27
C LEU A 48 3.85 0.71 25.13
N LEU A 49 3.65 1.45 26.22
CA LEU A 49 3.06 2.79 26.21
C LEU A 49 4.03 3.93 25.83
N GLN A 50 5.31 3.64 25.53
CA GLN A 50 6.31 4.69 25.22
C GLN A 50 6.67 4.89 23.74
N ARG A 51 6.07 4.14 22.81
CA ARG A 51 6.03 4.52 21.38
C ARG A 51 4.66 4.18 20.81
N ALA A 52 4.06 5.11 20.06
CA ALA A 52 2.77 4.90 19.41
C ALA A 52 2.79 3.61 18.56
N PRO A 53 1.72 2.79 18.61
CA PRO A 53 1.67 1.52 17.87
C PRO A 53 1.82 1.76 16.36
N LYS A 54 2.56 0.87 15.69
CA LYS A 54 2.64 0.85 14.22
C LYS A 54 1.60 -0.08 13.60
N ASP A 55 1.04 -0.99 14.39
CA ASP A 55 0.22 -2.11 13.93
C ASP A 55 -1.29 -1.81 14.08
N PRO A 56 -2.18 -2.51 13.35
CA PRO A 56 -3.62 -2.44 13.60
C PRO A 56 -3.96 -2.97 15.01
N PRO A 57 -5.10 -2.56 15.60
CA PRO A 57 -5.55 -3.05 16.91
C PRO A 57 -5.75 -4.57 16.96
N ASP A 58 -5.49 -5.18 18.12
CA ASP A 58 -5.71 -6.61 18.34
C ASP A 58 -7.14 -7.05 17.96
N GLY A 59 -7.24 -8.15 17.21
CA GLY A 59 -8.52 -8.68 16.72
C GLY A 59 -8.94 -8.19 15.32
N VAL A 60 -8.18 -7.29 14.71
CA VAL A 60 -8.31 -6.88 13.30
C VAL A 60 -7.40 -7.75 12.42
N THR A 61 -7.95 -8.34 11.37
CA THR A 61 -7.26 -9.14 10.35
C THR A 61 -6.82 -8.32 9.14
N LEU A 62 -7.44 -7.14 8.92
CA LEU A 62 -7.03 -6.21 7.87
C LEU A 62 -5.78 -5.41 8.29
N PRO A 63 -4.69 -5.41 7.50
CA PRO A 63 -3.54 -4.56 7.79
C PRO A 63 -3.93 -3.08 7.74
N ALA A 64 -3.04 -2.21 8.24
CA ALA A 64 -3.17 -0.76 8.08
C ALA A 64 -2.88 -0.25 6.64
N ASP A 65 -2.90 -1.15 5.65
CA ASP A 65 -2.91 -0.90 4.21
C ASP A 65 -3.70 -2.02 3.50
N PRO A 66 -5.04 -2.09 3.67
CA PRO A 66 -5.89 -3.08 3.02
C PRO A 66 -6.49 -2.51 1.73
N LEU A 67 -5.99 -1.37 1.26
CA LEU A 67 -6.48 -0.68 0.09
C LEU A 67 -6.39 -1.64 -1.11
N PRO A 68 -7.50 -1.87 -1.85
CA PRO A 68 -7.45 -2.76 -3.00
C PRO A 68 -6.41 -2.28 -4.01
N ALA A 69 -5.82 -3.21 -4.78
CA ALA A 69 -5.11 -2.84 -5.99
C ALA A 69 -6.12 -2.15 -6.93
N GLY A 70 -6.11 -0.82 -6.92
CA GLY A 70 -7.11 0.02 -7.57
C GLY A 70 -6.84 0.07 -9.06
N ALA A 71 -7.86 -0.29 -9.84
CA ALA A 71 -8.11 0.09 -11.24
C ALA A 71 -6.89 0.68 -11.98
N ASN A 72 -6.02 -0.18 -12.52
CA ASN A 72 -4.87 0.25 -13.33
C ASN A 72 -5.37 1.03 -14.55
N VAL A 73 -4.97 2.30 -14.64
CA VAL A 73 -5.10 3.09 -15.87
C VAL A 73 -4.05 2.56 -16.85
N ALA A 74 -4.50 1.90 -17.92
CA ALA A 74 -3.60 1.19 -18.84
C ALA A 74 -2.71 2.10 -19.69
N ASP A 75 -3.06 3.39 -19.79
CA ASP A 75 -2.30 4.42 -20.51
C ASP A 75 -2.68 5.82 -19.96
N PRO A 76 -1.94 6.34 -18.95
CA PRO A 76 -2.20 7.68 -18.42
C PRO A 76 -1.79 8.82 -19.38
N ASP A 77 -0.75 8.61 -20.19
CA ASP A 77 -0.13 9.65 -21.03
C ASP A 77 -0.91 9.95 -22.32
N ALA A 78 -1.81 9.05 -22.74
CA ALA A 78 -2.74 9.28 -23.84
C ALA A 78 -3.97 10.13 -23.48
N ALA A 79 -4.17 10.45 -22.19
CA ALA A 79 -5.34 11.17 -21.71
C ALA A 79 -5.26 12.67 -22.04
N ARG A 80 -5.74 13.05 -23.21
CA ARG A 80 -5.96 14.45 -23.61
C ARG A 80 -7.45 14.76 -23.62
N ILE A 81 -7.81 15.99 -23.27
CA ILE A 81 -9.17 16.51 -23.46
C ILE A 81 -9.43 16.60 -24.95
N ALA A 82 -10.33 15.76 -25.45
CA ALA A 82 -10.92 15.91 -26.78
C ALA A 82 -12.16 16.82 -26.66
N PRO A 83 -12.14 18.07 -27.17
CA PRO A 83 -13.29 18.97 -27.06
C PRO A 83 -14.50 18.39 -27.79
N ASP A 84 -15.67 18.50 -27.16
CA ASP A 84 -16.94 18.07 -27.74
C ASP A 84 -18.02 19.12 -27.47
N PRO A 85 -18.34 19.98 -28.45
CA PRO A 85 -19.37 21.01 -28.31
C PRO A 85 -20.80 20.46 -28.27
N SER A 86 -21.00 19.15 -28.44
CA SER A 86 -22.30 18.49 -28.21
C SER A 86 -22.55 18.20 -26.73
N LEU A 87 -21.49 18.15 -25.90
CA LEU A 87 -21.62 18.17 -24.46
C LEU A 87 -22.08 19.56 -24.00
N GLY A 88 -23.07 19.59 -23.11
CA GLY A 88 -23.55 20.83 -22.49
C GLY A 88 -22.48 21.53 -21.65
N GLY A 89 -22.78 22.77 -21.25
CA GLY A 89 -21.87 23.59 -20.44
C GLY A 89 -20.84 24.37 -21.25
N GLY A 90 -19.72 24.66 -20.62
CA GLY A 90 -18.68 25.57 -21.11
C GLY A 90 -18.44 26.73 -20.17
N TRP A 91 -17.29 27.41 -20.32
CA TRP A 91 -16.99 28.65 -19.62
C TRP A 91 -16.80 29.80 -20.61
N LYS A 92 -17.29 30.99 -20.24
CA LYS A 92 -17.14 32.20 -21.05
C LYS A 92 -16.14 33.16 -20.40
N ASP A 93 -14.92 33.20 -20.94
CA ASP A 93 -13.91 34.16 -20.51
C ASP A 93 -13.98 35.45 -21.35
N LYS A 94 -13.23 36.48 -20.95
CA LYS A 94 -13.27 37.82 -21.58
C LYS A 94 -12.82 37.85 -23.05
N LYS A 95 -12.15 36.79 -23.53
CA LYS A 95 -11.58 36.69 -24.89
C LYS A 95 -11.78 35.31 -25.54
N ASP A 96 -11.88 34.25 -24.73
CA ASP A 96 -11.94 32.86 -25.18
C ASP A 96 -13.22 32.18 -24.67
N LYS A 97 -13.71 31.16 -25.38
CA LYS A 97 -14.72 30.21 -24.88
C LYS A 97 -14.00 28.90 -24.59
N ALA A 98 -14.16 28.34 -23.39
CA ALA A 98 -13.78 26.98 -23.09
C ALA A 98 -14.98 26.05 -23.27
N GLU A 99 -14.79 24.92 -23.91
CA GLU A 99 -15.85 23.93 -24.20
C GLU A 99 -15.63 22.67 -23.36
N SER A 100 -16.73 21.97 -23.07
CA SER A 100 -16.69 20.62 -22.49
C SER A 100 -16.02 19.64 -23.46
N GLY A 101 -15.59 18.48 -22.96
CA GLY A 101 -14.94 17.47 -23.79
C GLY A 101 -14.89 16.09 -23.12
N HIS A 102 -14.11 15.17 -23.69
CA HIS A 102 -13.91 13.81 -23.19
C HIS A 102 -12.48 13.58 -22.74
N VAL A 103 -12.31 12.70 -21.75
CA VAL A 103 -11.00 12.15 -21.35
C VAL A 103 -11.20 10.64 -21.20
N GLY A 104 -10.68 9.86 -22.15
CA GLY A 104 -10.95 8.41 -22.17
C GLY A 104 -12.46 8.10 -22.23
N GLY A 105 -12.96 7.28 -21.31
CA GLY A 105 -14.36 6.92 -21.20
C GLY A 105 -15.23 7.84 -20.33
N VAL A 106 -14.76 9.02 -19.90
CA VAL A 106 -15.56 10.01 -19.14
C VAL A 106 -15.79 11.31 -19.91
N ASP A 107 -16.99 11.87 -19.75
CA ASP A 107 -17.24 13.28 -20.07
C ASP A 107 -16.59 14.16 -19.02
N ARG A 108 -15.99 15.27 -19.47
CA ARG A 108 -15.48 16.37 -18.66
C ARG A 108 -16.28 17.64 -18.98
N ILE A 109 -17.32 17.88 -18.19
CA ILE A 109 -18.32 18.93 -18.41
C ILE A 109 -17.95 20.19 -17.61
N LEU A 110 -17.85 21.33 -18.28
CA LEU A 110 -17.56 22.61 -17.65
C LEU A 110 -18.84 23.27 -17.14
N LEU A 111 -18.92 23.52 -15.83
CA LEU A 111 -20.06 24.14 -15.15
C LEU A 111 -19.74 25.57 -14.74
N GLU A 112 -20.68 26.49 -14.96
CA GLU A 112 -20.57 27.93 -14.64
C GLU A 112 -21.73 28.36 -13.74
N ASN A 113 -21.61 29.47 -13.02
CA ASN A 113 -22.64 29.98 -12.09
C ASN A 113 -22.91 29.06 -10.87
N MET A 114 -21.91 28.25 -10.49
CA MET A 114 -22.00 27.37 -9.33
C MET A 114 -22.11 28.17 -8.03
N PRO A 115 -22.91 27.75 -7.03
CA PRO A 115 -23.04 28.48 -5.78
C PRO A 115 -21.77 28.34 -4.94
N GLY A 116 -21.37 29.45 -4.31
CA GLY A 116 -20.17 29.57 -3.49
C GLY A 116 -19.26 30.66 -4.05
N ASN A 117 -18.71 31.51 -3.18
CA ASN A 117 -17.84 32.60 -3.61
C ASN A 117 -16.45 32.06 -3.99
N GLN A 118 -16.33 31.69 -5.27
CA GLN A 118 -15.11 31.29 -5.95
C GLN A 118 -14.61 32.39 -6.89
N GLN A 119 -14.98 33.65 -6.64
CA GLN A 119 -14.45 34.80 -7.36
C GLN A 119 -13.16 35.29 -6.72
N GLN A 120 -12.16 35.65 -7.54
CA GLN A 120 -11.00 36.40 -7.06
C GLN A 120 -11.52 37.61 -6.29
N GLN A 121 -11.28 37.65 -4.99
CA GLN A 121 -11.70 38.76 -4.14
C GLN A 121 -11.01 40.02 -4.68
N PRO A 122 -11.73 41.03 -5.19
CA PRO A 122 -11.12 42.10 -5.99
C PRO A 122 -10.14 42.99 -5.21
N GLU A 123 -10.07 42.83 -3.88
CA GLU A 123 -9.19 43.60 -2.99
C GLU A 123 -8.16 42.72 -2.22
N SER A 124 -8.02 41.42 -2.52
CA SER A 124 -6.99 40.60 -1.87
C SER A 124 -5.60 40.91 -2.45
N SER A 125 -4.86 41.79 -1.77
CA SER A 125 -3.43 41.96 -1.99
C SER A 125 -2.71 40.61 -1.84
N GLY A 126 -1.99 40.18 -2.88
CA GLY A 126 -1.34 38.87 -2.92
C GLY A 126 -2.07 37.79 -3.74
N ALA A 127 -3.18 38.10 -4.41
CA ALA A 127 -3.67 37.23 -5.49
C ALA A 127 -2.56 37.10 -6.56
N PRO A 128 -2.02 35.89 -6.83
CA PRO A 128 -0.87 35.76 -7.71
C PRO A 128 -1.23 36.16 -9.15
N THR A 129 -0.50 37.11 -9.72
CA THR A 129 -0.56 37.43 -11.15
C THR A 129 -0.11 36.20 -11.94
N HIS A 130 -1.06 35.44 -12.46
CA HIS A 130 -0.74 34.26 -13.25
C HIS A 130 -0.17 34.66 -14.62
N GLY A 131 0.65 33.77 -15.21
CA GLY A 131 1.13 33.94 -16.58
C GLY A 131 0.01 33.79 -17.61
N GLY A 132 0.23 34.26 -18.84
CA GLY A 132 -0.76 34.16 -19.93
C GLY A 132 -1.04 32.73 -20.43
N ASP A 133 -0.39 31.74 -19.83
CA ASP A 133 -0.50 30.30 -20.10
C ASP A 133 -1.59 29.60 -19.27
N VAL A 134 -2.21 30.29 -18.30
CA VAL A 134 -3.46 29.85 -17.66
C VAL A 134 -4.65 30.66 -18.17
N SER A 135 -5.84 30.09 -18.10
CA SER A 135 -7.08 30.86 -18.11
C SER A 135 -7.30 31.49 -16.72
N ASP A 136 -7.78 32.74 -16.68
CA ASP A 136 -8.25 33.38 -15.45
C ASP A 136 -9.56 32.70 -15.01
N THR A 137 -9.46 31.52 -14.38
CA THR A 137 -10.61 30.64 -14.14
C THR A 137 -11.46 31.01 -12.93
N ALA A 138 -10.96 31.86 -12.03
CA ALA A 138 -11.79 32.60 -11.07
C ALA A 138 -12.41 33.87 -11.70
N GLY A 139 -12.32 34.00 -13.03
CA GLY A 139 -12.70 35.17 -13.81
C GLY A 139 -14.20 35.42 -13.78
N THR A 140 -14.60 36.40 -12.98
CA THR A 140 -15.81 37.22 -13.14
C THR A 140 -17.04 36.47 -13.66
N GLY A 141 -17.51 35.48 -12.89
CA GLY A 141 -18.90 35.03 -13.00
C GLY A 141 -19.86 36.22 -12.83
N PRO A 142 -21.14 36.11 -13.27
CA PRO A 142 -22.06 37.25 -13.43
C PRO A 142 -22.51 37.93 -12.12
N GLY A 143 -21.95 37.58 -10.97
CA GLY A 143 -22.16 38.24 -9.69
C GLY A 143 -21.24 37.63 -8.60
N PRO A 144 -21.03 38.35 -7.48
CA PRO A 144 -20.02 38.01 -6.46
C PRO A 144 -20.21 36.66 -5.75
N ASP A 145 -21.37 36.02 -5.89
CA ASP A 145 -21.73 34.76 -5.23
C ASP A 145 -21.61 33.52 -6.14
N HIS A 146 -21.04 33.68 -7.35
CA HIS A 146 -21.01 32.66 -8.40
C HIS A 146 -19.60 32.20 -8.78
N GLY A 147 -19.43 30.88 -8.84
CA GLY A 147 -18.21 30.15 -9.16
C GLY A 147 -18.31 29.23 -10.37
N ARG A 148 -17.33 28.32 -10.50
CA ARG A 148 -17.17 27.36 -11.61
C ARG A 148 -16.79 25.98 -11.08
N ALA A 149 -17.10 24.94 -11.84
CA ALA A 149 -16.68 23.57 -11.54
C ALA A 149 -16.45 22.76 -12.81
N ILE A 150 -15.76 21.64 -12.67
CA ILE A 150 -15.74 20.56 -13.66
C ILE A 150 -16.58 19.40 -13.10
N ALA A 151 -17.38 18.76 -13.94
CA ALA A 151 -18.08 17.53 -13.63
C ALA A 151 -17.53 16.40 -14.50
N ILE A 152 -17.18 15.29 -13.86
CA ILE A 152 -16.65 14.09 -14.50
C ILE A 152 -17.75 13.03 -14.46
N VAL A 153 -18.24 12.63 -15.64
CA VAL A 153 -19.37 11.68 -15.79
C VAL A 153 -18.92 10.47 -16.62
N PRO A 154 -18.79 9.28 -16.01
CA PRO A 154 -18.47 8.06 -16.75
C PRO A 154 -19.50 7.75 -17.84
N SER A 155 -19.03 7.45 -19.04
CA SER A 155 -19.89 7.05 -20.17
C SER A 155 -20.70 5.80 -19.88
N SER A 156 -20.22 4.92 -19.01
CA SER A 156 -20.94 3.74 -18.48
C SER A 156 -22.21 4.09 -17.70
N LEU A 157 -22.37 5.34 -17.25
CA LEU A 157 -23.58 5.85 -16.63
C LEU A 157 -24.64 6.24 -17.68
N LYS A 158 -24.24 6.59 -18.91
CA LYS A 158 -25.12 7.03 -19.99
C LYS A 158 -25.95 5.87 -20.52
N GLY A 159 -27.23 6.12 -20.79
CA GLY A 159 -28.18 5.10 -21.28
C GLY A 159 -28.66 4.09 -20.22
N GLY A 160 -28.20 4.19 -18.97
CA GLY A 160 -28.77 3.47 -17.84
C GLY A 160 -30.15 4.00 -17.42
N ALA A 161 -30.74 3.39 -16.38
CA ALA A 161 -31.96 3.91 -15.75
C ALA A 161 -31.67 5.16 -14.88
N GLY A 162 -32.70 5.92 -14.50
CA GLY A 162 -32.63 6.95 -13.46
C GLY A 162 -32.38 6.38 -12.05
N GLY A 163 -32.39 7.25 -11.04
CA GLY A 163 -32.10 6.91 -9.63
C GLY A 163 -30.86 7.58 -9.06
N GLU A 164 -30.57 7.30 -7.79
CA GLU A 164 -29.52 7.97 -7.02
C GLU A 164 -28.12 7.78 -7.62
N VAL A 165 -27.29 8.82 -7.57
CA VAL A 165 -25.91 8.84 -8.07
C VAL A 165 -24.99 9.35 -6.96
N THR A 166 -24.01 8.53 -6.56
CA THR A 166 -22.98 8.91 -5.59
C THR A 166 -22.10 10.03 -6.16
N VAL A 167 -21.78 11.03 -5.34
CA VAL A 167 -21.06 12.23 -5.77
C VAL A 167 -19.75 12.39 -5.01
N VAL A 168 -18.62 12.36 -5.72
CA VAL A 168 -17.32 12.76 -5.16
C VAL A 168 -17.15 14.26 -5.34
N VAL A 169 -17.04 15.04 -4.27
CA VAL A 169 -16.74 16.48 -4.34
C VAL A 169 -15.28 16.69 -3.97
N HIS A 170 -14.44 17.09 -4.93
CA HIS A 170 -12.98 17.15 -4.75
C HIS A 170 -12.42 18.58 -4.69
N PHE A 171 -11.87 18.96 -3.54
CA PHE A 171 -11.20 20.24 -3.29
C PHE A 171 -9.72 20.17 -3.65
N HIS A 172 -9.33 20.86 -4.72
CA HIS A 172 -7.98 20.82 -5.27
C HIS A 172 -6.91 21.54 -4.43
N GLY A 173 -5.64 21.27 -4.74
CA GLY A 173 -4.45 21.89 -4.14
C GLY A 173 -4.13 23.32 -4.59
N ILE A 174 -3.00 23.82 -4.06
CA ILE A 174 -2.41 25.14 -4.40
C ILE A 174 -1.74 25.07 -5.78
N GLY A 175 -1.66 26.21 -6.49
CA GLY A 175 -1.04 26.29 -7.82
C GLY A 175 -2.05 26.19 -8.97
N LYS A 176 -1.58 25.80 -10.17
CA LYS A 176 -2.34 25.79 -11.44
C LYS A 176 -3.39 24.66 -11.49
N ALA A 177 -4.34 24.68 -10.57
CA ALA A 177 -5.31 23.62 -10.37
C ALA A 177 -6.39 23.58 -11.46
N LEU A 178 -6.47 22.47 -12.21
CA LEU A 178 -7.50 22.25 -13.23
C LEU A 178 -7.45 23.31 -14.38
N ARG A 179 -6.26 23.92 -14.56
CA ARG A 179 -6.09 25.32 -15.04
C ARG A 179 -5.15 25.53 -16.25
N GLY A 180 -4.75 24.46 -16.94
CA GLY A 180 -3.95 24.60 -18.16
C GLY A 180 -4.82 25.09 -19.32
N LYS A 181 -4.32 26.04 -20.12
CA LYS A 181 -4.83 26.19 -21.50
C LYS A 181 -4.28 25.03 -22.34
N GLY A 182 -5.13 24.40 -23.15
CA GLY A 182 -4.77 23.23 -23.95
C GLY A 182 -5.49 21.97 -23.50
N ASP A 183 -4.98 20.82 -23.93
CA ASP A 183 -5.61 19.51 -23.84
C ASP A 183 -5.14 18.66 -22.64
N ASN A 184 -4.20 19.13 -21.82
CA ASN A 184 -3.70 18.38 -20.66
C ASN A 184 -3.57 19.24 -19.37
N PRO A 185 -4.68 19.54 -18.67
CA PRO A 185 -4.66 20.21 -17.36
C PRO A 185 -4.34 19.24 -16.22
N ARG A 186 -3.99 19.76 -15.03
CA ARG A 186 -3.50 18.96 -13.88
C ARG A 186 -4.44 17.87 -13.37
N ASP A 187 -5.76 18.03 -13.49
CA ASP A 187 -6.73 16.97 -13.19
C ASP A 187 -6.47 15.71 -14.01
N VAL A 188 -6.13 15.91 -15.28
CA VAL A 188 -5.90 14.86 -16.26
C VAL A 188 -4.46 14.35 -16.18
N ASP A 189 -3.47 15.25 -16.17
CA ASP A 189 -2.04 14.93 -16.20
C ASP A 189 -1.53 14.36 -14.86
N HIS A 190 -1.75 15.12 -13.78
CA HIS A 190 -1.11 14.91 -12.48
C HIS A 190 -2.00 14.21 -11.46
N TYR A 191 -3.32 14.36 -11.53
CA TYR A 191 -4.28 13.82 -10.56
C TYR A 191 -5.08 12.64 -11.10
N GLN A 192 -5.14 12.49 -12.43
CA GLN A 192 -5.79 11.44 -13.19
C GLN A 192 -7.18 11.07 -12.64
N ILE A 193 -7.98 12.09 -12.28
CA ILE A 193 -9.27 11.88 -11.58
C ILE A 193 -10.28 11.26 -12.57
N GLU A 194 -10.29 11.77 -13.79
CA GLU A 194 -11.03 11.27 -14.95
C GLU A 194 -10.76 9.78 -15.17
N GLN A 195 -9.48 9.41 -15.34
CA GLN A 195 -9.05 8.05 -15.66
C GLN A 195 -9.29 7.08 -14.50
N GLN A 196 -9.07 7.51 -13.25
CA GLN A 196 -9.36 6.68 -12.07
C GLN A 196 -10.86 6.44 -11.87
N LEU A 197 -11.71 7.43 -12.18
CA LEU A 197 -13.16 7.28 -12.08
C LEU A 197 -13.70 6.41 -13.22
N ASP A 198 -13.20 6.58 -14.44
CA ASP A 198 -13.51 5.73 -15.59
C ASP A 198 -13.15 4.27 -15.30
N ALA A 199 -11.90 4.01 -14.91
CA ALA A 199 -11.42 2.66 -14.59
C ALA A 199 -12.15 2.05 -13.37
N PHE A 200 -12.54 2.85 -12.37
CA PHE A 200 -13.39 2.40 -11.26
C PHE A 200 -14.78 1.95 -11.73
N ALA A 201 -15.42 2.73 -12.62
CA ALA A 201 -16.75 2.46 -13.14
C ALA A 201 -16.76 1.31 -14.17
N ALA A 202 -15.76 1.24 -15.05
CA ALA A 202 -15.57 0.16 -16.01
C ALA A 202 -15.38 -1.21 -15.32
N ALA A 203 -14.66 -1.23 -14.20
CA ALA A 203 -14.52 -2.43 -13.35
C ALA A 203 -15.82 -2.83 -12.63
N ARG A 204 -16.85 -1.97 -12.59
CA ARG A 204 -18.10 -2.14 -11.82
C ARG A 204 -19.34 -1.79 -12.64
N PRO A 205 -19.78 -2.69 -13.55
CA PRO A 205 -21.01 -2.51 -14.31
C PRO A 205 -22.21 -2.23 -13.38
N GLY A 206 -22.79 -1.03 -13.49
CA GLY A 206 -23.90 -0.57 -12.63
C GLY A 206 -23.51 0.33 -11.46
N ALA A 207 -22.23 0.63 -11.25
CA ALA A 207 -21.81 1.69 -10.32
C ALA A 207 -22.35 3.05 -10.78
N ARG A 208 -23.04 3.77 -9.88
CA ARG A 208 -23.65 5.07 -10.16
C ARG A 208 -22.86 6.17 -9.46
N ILE A 209 -21.79 6.65 -10.09
CA ILE A 209 -20.87 7.62 -9.48
C ILE A 209 -20.42 8.69 -10.48
N ILE A 210 -20.31 9.93 -10.00
CA ILE A 210 -19.70 11.06 -10.70
C ILE A 210 -18.73 11.80 -9.76
N ALA A 211 -17.84 12.63 -10.32
CA ALA A 211 -17.06 13.59 -9.54
C ALA A 211 -17.41 15.03 -9.92
N LEU A 212 -17.42 15.93 -8.94
CA LEU A 212 -17.58 17.37 -9.08
C LEU A 212 -16.38 18.07 -8.46
N LEU A 213 -15.67 18.85 -9.26
CA LEU A 213 -14.41 19.50 -8.92
C LEU A 213 -14.67 21.03 -8.89
N PRO A 214 -15.06 21.61 -7.74
CA PRO A 214 -15.17 23.06 -7.60
C PRO A 214 -13.83 23.76 -7.87
N ILE A 215 -13.86 24.94 -8.49
CA ILE A 215 -12.67 25.77 -8.71
C ILE A 215 -12.50 26.73 -7.52
N GLY A 216 -11.45 26.55 -6.72
CA GLY A 216 -11.09 27.43 -5.62
C GLY A 216 -10.00 28.44 -6.01
N ILE A 217 -9.69 29.35 -5.09
CA ILE A 217 -8.68 30.40 -5.28
C ILE A 217 -7.54 30.22 -4.30
N GLN A 218 -6.31 30.31 -4.80
CA GLN A 218 -5.14 30.36 -3.96
C GLN A 218 -5.17 31.61 -3.07
N THR A 219 -5.17 31.41 -1.76
CA THR A 219 -5.08 32.47 -0.76
C THR A 219 -3.68 32.55 -0.18
N GLU A 220 -3.17 33.76 0.04
CA GLU A 220 -2.00 34.00 0.89
C GLU A 220 -2.44 34.42 2.29
N GLY A 221 -1.70 33.99 3.32
CA GLY A 221 -1.87 34.43 4.70
C GLY A 221 -0.56 34.36 5.47
N LYS A 222 -0.59 34.77 6.75
CA LYS A 222 0.54 34.66 7.67
C LYS A 222 0.27 33.62 8.75
N ASN A 223 1.26 32.78 9.06
CA ASN A 223 1.19 31.91 10.23
C ASN A 223 1.62 32.66 11.51
N ALA A 224 1.53 32.00 12.67
CA ALA A 224 1.93 32.58 13.96
C ALA A 224 3.42 32.94 14.10
N LYS A 225 4.25 32.70 13.07
CA LYS A 225 5.67 33.07 12.97
C LYS A 225 5.91 34.14 11.88
N ASP A 226 4.86 34.80 11.41
CA ASP A 226 4.86 35.77 10.29
C ASP A 226 5.37 35.23 8.94
N GLN A 227 5.42 33.91 8.81
CA GLN A 227 5.78 33.26 7.55
C GLN A 227 4.56 33.25 6.63
N THR A 228 4.78 33.61 5.36
CA THR A 228 3.76 33.44 4.32
C THR A 228 3.37 31.97 4.20
N VAL A 229 2.07 31.69 4.28
CA VAL A 229 1.44 30.39 4.04
C VAL A 229 0.42 30.53 2.93
N TYR A 230 0.31 29.48 2.11
CA TYR A 230 -0.67 29.42 1.03
C TYR A 230 -1.76 28.41 1.37
N GLY A 231 -2.96 28.65 0.86
CA GLY A 231 -4.11 27.77 0.98
C GLY A 231 -5.02 27.89 -0.24
N VAL A 232 -6.19 27.25 -0.19
CA VAL A 232 -7.24 27.42 -1.19
C VAL A 232 -8.56 27.79 -0.51
N SER A 233 -9.22 28.83 -0.99
CA SER A 233 -10.57 29.21 -0.58
C SER A 233 -11.60 28.83 -1.64
N PHE A 234 -12.75 28.33 -1.19
CA PHE A 234 -13.95 28.09 -2.00
C PHE A 234 -15.12 28.98 -1.53
N GLY A 235 -14.81 30.02 -0.74
CA GLY A 235 -15.76 30.93 -0.12
C GLY A 235 -16.66 30.23 0.91
N ASN A 236 -17.89 30.74 1.05
CA ASN A 236 -18.95 30.13 1.87
C ASN A 236 -19.54 28.90 1.16
N PHE A 237 -18.73 27.86 0.96
CA PHE A 237 -19.10 26.67 0.20
C PHE A 237 -20.14 25.82 0.94
N ASP A 238 -21.22 25.47 0.23
CA ASP A 238 -22.32 24.63 0.73
C ASP A 238 -22.47 23.43 -0.22
N THR A 239 -22.08 22.25 0.26
CA THR A 239 -21.98 21.06 -0.60
C THR A 239 -23.33 20.63 -1.16
N ASN A 240 -24.41 20.73 -0.37
CA ASN A 240 -25.76 20.35 -0.82
C ASN A 240 -26.25 21.30 -1.93
N LYS A 241 -26.08 22.62 -1.76
CA LYS A 241 -26.45 23.61 -2.78
C LYS A 241 -25.61 23.45 -4.04
N PHE A 242 -24.32 23.21 -3.89
CA PHE A 242 -23.40 22.98 -5.00
C PHE A 242 -23.77 21.74 -5.82
N ILE A 243 -24.01 20.61 -5.17
CA ILE A 243 -24.46 19.38 -5.86
C ILE A 243 -25.81 19.59 -6.54
N THR A 244 -26.76 20.26 -5.88
CA THR A 244 -28.09 20.55 -6.45
C THR A 244 -27.97 21.40 -7.72
N ALA A 245 -27.14 22.45 -7.71
CA ALA A 245 -26.89 23.29 -8.88
C ALA A 245 -26.19 22.51 -10.01
N ALA A 246 -25.25 21.62 -9.68
CA ALA A 246 -24.54 20.81 -10.67
C ALA A 246 -25.51 19.84 -11.38
N PHE A 247 -26.35 19.12 -10.64
CA PHE A 247 -27.35 18.22 -11.22
C PHE A 247 -28.36 18.97 -12.10
N GLY A 248 -28.73 20.20 -11.73
CA GLY A 248 -29.56 21.09 -12.54
C GLY A 248 -28.94 21.48 -13.90
N GLN A 249 -27.61 21.52 -14.00
CA GLN A 249 -26.90 21.81 -15.26
C GLN A 249 -26.52 20.56 -16.04
N LEU A 250 -26.25 19.43 -15.36
CA LEU A 250 -25.81 18.19 -16.00
C LEU A 250 -26.87 17.56 -16.91
N GLY A 251 -28.15 17.68 -16.54
CA GLY A 251 -29.29 17.37 -17.42
C GLY A 251 -29.12 16.05 -18.21
N GLY A 252 -29.07 16.15 -19.54
CA GLY A 252 -28.96 15.01 -20.46
C GLY A 252 -27.62 14.27 -20.47
N ALA A 253 -26.60 14.72 -19.72
CA ALA A 253 -25.40 13.93 -19.45
C ALA A 253 -25.65 12.78 -18.46
N LEU A 254 -26.70 12.89 -17.64
CA LEU A 254 -27.15 11.85 -16.72
C LEU A 254 -28.42 11.16 -17.26
N PRO A 255 -28.68 9.88 -16.89
CA PRO A 255 -29.97 9.25 -17.14
C PRO A 255 -31.15 10.07 -16.60
N SER A 256 -32.24 10.11 -17.36
CA SER A 256 -33.48 10.79 -16.94
C SER A 256 -33.96 10.25 -15.59
N GLY A 257 -34.26 11.16 -14.66
CA GLY A 257 -34.64 10.82 -13.27
C GLY A 257 -33.46 10.46 -12.36
N SER A 258 -32.22 10.81 -12.73
CA SER A 258 -31.09 10.73 -11.81
C SER A 258 -31.16 11.81 -10.72
N THR A 259 -30.82 11.45 -9.48
CA THR A 259 -30.85 12.35 -8.32
C THR A 259 -29.53 12.27 -7.54
N PRO A 260 -29.15 13.32 -6.78
CA PRO A 260 -28.04 13.23 -5.85
C PRO A 260 -28.24 12.09 -4.83
N GLY A 261 -27.26 11.21 -4.73
CA GLY A 261 -27.19 10.15 -3.75
C GLY A 261 -26.27 10.52 -2.58
N ASP A 262 -25.48 9.54 -2.17
CA ASP A 262 -24.48 9.70 -1.10
C ASP A 262 -23.26 10.51 -1.55
N VAL A 263 -22.63 11.23 -0.62
CA VAL A 263 -21.58 12.20 -0.92
C VAL A 263 -20.25 11.82 -0.29
N ILE A 264 -19.19 11.87 -1.09
CA ILE A 264 -17.80 11.67 -0.68
C ILE A 264 -17.10 13.02 -0.82
N MET A 265 -16.64 13.61 0.29
CA MET A 265 -15.79 14.79 0.24
C MET A 265 -14.34 14.35 0.08
N SER A 266 -13.62 14.92 -0.87
CA SER A 266 -12.21 14.64 -1.12
C SER A 266 -11.40 15.92 -1.16
N ALA A 267 -10.15 15.90 -0.72
CA ALA A 267 -9.26 17.05 -0.81
C ALA A 267 -7.81 16.65 -1.11
N HIS A 268 -7.07 17.58 -1.73
CA HIS A 268 -5.62 17.51 -1.90
C HIS A 268 -4.94 18.81 -1.49
N SER A 269 -3.76 18.70 -0.88
CA SER A 269 -2.90 19.84 -0.55
C SER A 269 -3.69 20.97 0.15
N GLY A 270 -3.59 22.22 -0.29
CA GLY A 270 -4.30 23.36 0.29
C GLY A 270 -5.83 23.28 0.29
N GLY A 271 -6.45 22.39 -0.51
CA GLY A 271 -7.88 22.10 -0.46
C GLY A 271 -8.31 21.38 0.83
N GLY A 272 -7.36 20.83 1.59
CA GLY A 272 -7.63 20.24 2.90
C GLY A 272 -7.93 21.25 4.00
N LEU A 273 -7.44 22.49 3.90
CA LEU A 273 -7.73 23.55 4.88
C LEU A 273 -9.23 23.90 4.97
N PRO A 274 -9.94 24.22 3.86
CA PRO A 274 -11.37 24.47 3.91
C PRO A 274 -12.18 23.22 4.30
N LEU A 275 -11.79 22.02 3.83
CA LEU A 275 -12.43 20.78 4.24
C LEU A 275 -12.31 20.54 5.76
N GLY A 276 -11.14 20.78 6.35
CA GLY A 276 -10.92 20.68 7.79
C GLY A 276 -11.80 21.62 8.59
N GLN A 277 -11.98 22.86 8.10
CA GLN A 277 -12.90 23.85 8.70
C GLN A 277 -14.37 23.45 8.57
N MET A 278 -14.79 22.87 7.43
CA MET A 278 -16.15 22.36 7.24
C MET A 278 -16.43 21.21 8.21
N LEU A 279 -15.53 20.22 8.31
CA LEU A 279 -15.67 19.08 9.23
C LEU A 279 -15.65 19.49 10.70
N ALA A 280 -14.84 20.49 11.08
CA ALA A 280 -14.77 21.00 12.45
C ALA A 280 -16.01 21.81 12.86
N SER A 281 -16.61 22.56 11.93
CA SER A 281 -17.75 23.44 12.21
C SER A 281 -19.11 22.83 11.89
N GLY A 282 -19.15 21.73 11.14
CA GLY A 282 -20.35 21.15 10.53
C GLY A 282 -20.95 21.99 9.40
N LYS A 283 -20.43 23.21 9.13
CA LYS A 283 -20.99 24.11 8.12
C LYS A 283 -20.55 23.71 6.72
N GLY A 284 -21.51 23.62 5.80
CA GLY A 284 -21.27 23.26 4.40
C GLY A 284 -21.02 21.77 4.15
N VAL A 285 -20.90 20.95 5.20
CA VAL A 285 -20.84 19.48 5.12
C VAL A 285 -22.19 18.96 4.56
N PRO A 286 -22.19 17.99 3.62
CA PRO A 286 -23.42 17.47 3.03
C PRO A 286 -24.20 16.56 3.99
N ASP A 287 -25.52 16.53 3.84
CA ASP A 287 -26.42 15.77 4.72
C ASP A 287 -26.18 14.25 4.61
N ARG A 288 -25.77 13.81 3.42
CA ARG A 288 -25.49 12.41 3.05
C ARG A 288 -23.99 12.12 2.98
N LEU A 289 -23.18 12.70 3.86
CA LEU A 289 -21.75 12.40 3.92
C LEU A 289 -21.49 10.91 4.23
N LYS A 290 -20.86 10.20 3.29
CA LYS A 290 -20.40 8.81 3.42
C LYS A 290 -18.89 8.64 3.33
N GLY A 291 -18.17 9.56 2.69
CA GLY A 291 -16.72 9.46 2.50
C GLY A 291 -15.97 10.75 2.81
N VAL A 292 -14.78 10.64 3.41
CA VAL A 292 -13.80 11.72 3.55
C VAL A 292 -12.43 11.21 3.08
N PHE A 293 -11.95 11.68 1.93
CA PHE A 293 -10.68 11.23 1.31
C PHE A 293 -9.64 12.35 1.26
N LEU A 294 -8.52 12.16 1.95
CA LEU A 294 -7.50 13.20 2.19
C LEU A 294 -6.17 12.77 1.54
N PHE A 295 -5.82 13.37 0.41
CA PHE A 295 -4.61 13.06 -0.35
C PHE A 295 -3.57 14.17 -0.10
N GLU A 296 -2.67 13.97 0.86
CA GLU A 296 -1.75 15.01 1.32
C GLU A 296 -2.44 16.35 1.65
N ALA A 297 -3.61 16.24 2.29
CA ALA A 297 -4.48 17.38 2.59
C ALA A 297 -4.35 17.89 4.03
N LEU A 298 -3.57 17.22 4.89
CA LEU A 298 -3.44 17.57 6.30
C LEU A 298 -2.40 18.69 6.50
N HIS A 299 -2.73 19.72 7.30
CA HIS A 299 -1.86 20.87 7.58
C HIS A 299 -1.60 21.07 9.08
N GLY A 300 -1.67 22.29 9.59
CA GLY A 300 -1.65 22.58 11.03
C GLY A 300 -2.97 22.28 11.73
N ASP A 301 -3.96 21.79 10.98
CA ASP A 301 -5.33 21.46 11.37
C ASP A 301 -5.52 19.95 11.63
N THR A 302 -4.43 19.19 11.84
CA THR A 302 -4.47 17.76 12.16
C THR A 302 -5.39 17.42 13.31
N ASP A 303 -5.48 18.30 14.31
CA ASP A 303 -6.34 18.11 15.48
C ASP A 303 -7.83 18.22 15.12
N SER A 304 -8.20 19.09 14.18
CA SER A 304 -9.58 19.18 13.67
C SER A 304 -9.99 17.88 12.98
N TYR A 305 -9.13 17.34 12.13
CA TYR A 305 -9.35 16.03 11.49
C TYR A 305 -9.38 14.89 12.50
N ALA A 306 -8.44 14.84 13.45
CA ALA A 306 -8.40 13.82 14.48
C ALA A 306 -9.64 13.84 15.40
N THR A 307 -10.11 15.04 15.79
CA THR A 307 -11.33 15.21 16.59
C THR A 307 -12.57 14.77 15.82
N PHE A 308 -12.70 15.15 14.54
CA PHE A 308 -13.80 14.69 13.69
C PHE A 308 -13.81 13.16 13.55
N ILE A 309 -12.66 12.57 13.21
CA ILE A 309 -12.51 11.12 13.02
C ILE A 309 -12.83 10.36 14.31
N THR A 310 -12.19 10.69 15.43
CA THR A 310 -12.41 9.98 16.70
C THR A 310 -13.81 10.20 17.28
N GLY A 311 -14.42 11.38 17.07
CA GLY A 311 -15.82 11.64 17.39
C GLY A 311 -16.80 10.79 16.56
N ARG A 312 -16.48 10.56 15.27
CA ARG A 312 -17.26 9.64 14.43
C ARG A 312 -17.07 8.17 14.83
N MET A 313 -15.84 7.74 15.14
CA MET A 313 -15.56 6.39 15.66
C MET A 313 -16.35 6.10 16.95
N GLU A 314 -16.41 7.06 17.87
CA GLU A 314 -17.23 6.99 19.07
C GLU A 314 -18.74 6.94 18.78
N THR A 315 -19.20 7.59 17.70
CA THR A 315 -20.59 7.52 17.24
C THR A 315 -20.92 6.13 16.69
N ASP A 316 -20.04 5.55 15.86
CA ASP A 316 -20.21 4.20 15.33
C ASP A 316 -20.15 3.14 16.44
N LEU A 317 -19.22 3.25 17.38
CA LEU A 317 -19.16 2.37 18.56
C LEU A 317 -20.45 2.42 19.39
N LYS A 318 -21.00 3.63 19.64
CA LYS A 318 -22.29 3.78 20.34
C LYS A 318 -23.45 3.12 19.60
N ALA A 319 -23.47 3.14 18.26
CA ALA A 319 -24.47 2.45 17.48
C ALA A 319 -24.35 0.92 17.62
N LEU A 320 -23.12 0.38 17.54
CA LEU A 320 -22.86 -1.04 17.80
C LEU A 320 -23.27 -1.45 19.22
N GLU A 321 -22.96 -0.63 20.23
CA GLU A 321 -23.38 -0.82 21.62
C GLU A 321 -24.91 -0.74 21.80
N ALA A 322 -25.61 0.06 20.99
CA ALA A 322 -27.07 0.20 21.04
C ALA A 322 -27.78 -1.02 20.45
N GLU A 323 -27.31 -1.53 19.30
CA GLU A 323 -27.78 -2.81 18.75
C GLU A 323 -27.58 -3.96 19.76
N ARG A 324 -26.41 -4.00 20.41
CA ARG A 324 -26.09 -5.03 21.41
C ARG A 324 -26.98 -5.02 22.66
N LYS A 325 -27.62 -3.88 22.97
CA LYS A 325 -28.48 -3.71 24.15
C LYS A 325 -29.97 -4.01 23.89
N LYS A 326 -30.36 -4.39 22.67
CA LYS A 326 -31.76 -4.70 22.34
C LYS A 326 -32.20 -6.01 23.03
N PRO A 327 -33.22 -5.98 23.91
CA PRO A 327 -33.64 -7.16 24.66
C PRO A 327 -34.35 -8.17 23.75
N GLY A 328 -34.10 -9.46 23.96
CA GLY A 328 -34.80 -10.55 23.27
C GLY A 328 -34.39 -10.80 21.81
N VAL A 329 -33.34 -10.13 21.33
CA VAL A 329 -32.78 -10.35 19.97
C VAL A 329 -31.68 -11.41 20.02
N SER A 330 -31.55 -12.23 18.98
CA SER A 330 -30.50 -13.25 18.86
C SER A 330 -29.12 -12.62 18.59
N ASP A 331 -28.04 -13.35 18.92
CA ASP A 331 -26.66 -12.88 18.64
C ASP A 331 -26.44 -12.65 17.14
N ASP A 332 -26.93 -13.58 16.31
CA ASP A 332 -26.85 -13.52 14.85
C ASP A 332 -27.58 -12.30 14.27
N ASP A 333 -28.75 -11.95 14.82
CA ASP A 333 -29.53 -10.81 14.32
C ASP A 333 -28.97 -9.48 14.82
N ILE A 334 -28.38 -9.44 16.02
CA ILE A 334 -27.56 -8.31 16.48
C ILE A 334 -26.36 -8.13 15.54
N PHE A 335 -25.62 -9.20 15.23
CA PHE A 335 -24.48 -9.16 14.31
C PHE A 335 -24.88 -8.66 12.91
N LYS A 336 -26.00 -9.16 12.35
CA LYS A 336 -26.54 -8.67 11.06
C LYS A 336 -26.89 -7.18 11.11
N ALA A 337 -27.54 -6.72 12.18
CA ALA A 337 -27.91 -5.31 12.34
C ALA A 337 -26.66 -4.41 12.51
N GLN A 338 -25.67 -4.86 13.26
CA GLN A 338 -24.38 -4.19 13.42
C GLN A 338 -23.60 -4.12 12.09
N ALA A 339 -23.56 -5.21 11.33
CA ALA A 339 -22.94 -5.26 10.00
C ALA A 339 -23.66 -4.34 9.00
N ALA A 340 -24.99 -4.33 8.99
CA ALA A 340 -25.80 -3.44 8.15
C ALA A 340 -25.65 -1.95 8.55
N TYR A 341 -25.51 -1.65 9.84
CA TYR A 341 -25.18 -0.29 10.29
C TYR A 341 -23.82 0.15 9.76
N LEU A 342 -22.79 -0.69 9.90
CA LEU A 342 -21.45 -0.38 9.40
C LEU A 342 -21.47 -0.24 7.87
N GLN A 343 -22.17 -1.08 7.12
CA GLN A 343 -22.34 -0.92 5.67
C GLN A 343 -22.84 0.48 5.26
N GLY A 344 -23.61 1.17 6.12
CA GLY A 344 -24.06 2.54 5.89
C GLY A 344 -23.27 3.65 6.60
N SER A 345 -22.17 3.35 7.31
CA SER A 345 -21.45 4.34 8.14
C SER A 345 -20.40 5.15 7.36
N LEU A 346 -19.75 6.12 8.01
CA LEU A 346 -18.77 7.00 7.37
C LEU A 346 -17.46 6.25 7.12
N HIS A 347 -16.88 6.43 5.93
CA HIS A 347 -15.55 5.96 5.56
C HIS A 347 -14.57 7.14 5.46
N VAL A 348 -13.38 7.00 6.03
CA VAL A 348 -12.31 8.01 6.05
C VAL A 348 -11.00 7.36 5.64
N VAL A 349 -10.37 7.92 4.60
CA VAL A 349 -9.05 7.51 4.10
C VAL A 349 -8.16 8.74 4.00
N ALA A 350 -7.07 8.76 4.75
CA ALA A 350 -6.04 9.78 4.67
C ALA A 350 -4.70 9.17 4.24
N LEU A 351 -4.12 9.69 3.17
CA LEU A 351 -2.84 9.26 2.61
C LEU A 351 -1.86 10.43 2.61
N GLY A 352 -0.62 10.18 3.01
CA GLY A 352 0.45 11.16 2.83
C GLY A 352 1.84 10.59 2.97
N GLY A 353 2.77 11.05 2.13
CA GLY A 353 4.15 10.53 2.11
C GLY A 353 5.22 11.60 1.95
N TYR A 354 4.90 12.72 1.30
CA TYR A 354 5.83 13.78 0.97
C TYR A 354 5.98 14.81 2.10
N GLY A 355 7.23 15.15 2.41
CA GLY A 355 7.59 16.21 3.35
C GLY A 355 6.80 16.16 4.67
N GLY A 356 6.22 17.30 5.07
CA GLY A 356 5.45 17.41 6.31
C GLY A 356 4.09 16.70 6.30
N TYR A 357 3.56 16.28 5.14
CA TYR A 357 2.28 15.55 5.10
C TYR A 357 2.39 14.15 5.69
N LYS A 358 3.57 13.53 5.61
CA LYS A 358 3.89 12.28 6.30
C LYS A 358 3.62 12.39 7.80
N ASP A 359 4.27 13.34 8.46
CA ASP A 359 4.24 13.43 9.93
C ASP A 359 2.84 13.82 10.42
N ARG A 360 2.12 14.65 9.67
CA ARG A 360 0.72 15.02 9.92
C ARG A 360 -0.24 13.84 9.75
N THR A 361 -0.05 13.01 8.74
CA THR A 361 -0.84 11.78 8.52
C THR A 361 -0.56 10.75 9.61
N LEU A 362 0.71 10.62 10.02
CA LEU A 362 1.09 9.78 11.16
C LEU A 362 0.51 10.31 12.49
N ALA A 363 0.41 11.62 12.69
CA ALA A 363 -0.25 12.19 13.87
C ALA A 363 -1.75 11.83 13.93
N VAL A 364 -2.48 11.94 12.80
CA VAL A 364 -3.88 11.49 12.73
C VAL A 364 -4.00 9.97 12.95
N ARG A 365 -3.11 9.16 12.36
CA ARG A 365 -3.04 7.71 12.62
C ARG A 365 -2.81 7.39 14.09
N THR A 366 -1.91 8.12 14.76
CA THR A 366 -1.66 7.96 16.20
C THR A 366 -2.93 8.24 16.99
N LYS A 367 -3.70 9.29 16.67
CA LYS A 367 -4.98 9.59 17.35
C LYS A 367 -6.04 8.52 17.14
N ILE A 368 -6.14 7.95 15.94
CA ILE A 368 -7.00 6.79 15.65
C ILE A 368 -6.61 5.61 16.54
N LEU A 369 -5.32 5.29 16.63
CA LEU A 369 -4.83 4.14 17.41
C LEU A 369 -4.93 4.36 18.93
N GLU A 370 -4.68 5.56 19.44
CA GLU A 370 -4.94 5.95 20.84
C GLU A 370 -6.43 5.80 21.21
N TRP A 371 -7.33 6.18 20.30
CA TRP A 371 -8.77 5.95 20.48
C TRP A 371 -9.08 4.45 20.56
N TRP A 372 -8.59 3.64 19.61
CA TRP A 372 -8.78 2.18 19.63
C TRP A 372 -8.28 1.53 20.92
N GLN A 373 -7.06 1.89 21.37
CA GLN A 373 -6.48 1.35 22.60
C GLN A 373 -7.30 1.73 23.85
N SER A 374 -7.73 2.99 23.96
CA SER A 374 -8.55 3.46 25.08
C SER A 374 -9.97 2.87 25.08
N HIS A 375 -10.48 2.45 23.91
CA HIS A 375 -11.84 1.93 23.74
C HIS A 375 -11.91 0.40 23.57
N ALA A 376 -10.78 -0.31 23.53
CA ALA A 376 -10.68 -1.73 23.19
C ALA A 376 -11.66 -2.64 23.96
N LYS A 377 -11.86 -2.41 25.26
CA LYS A 377 -12.84 -3.16 26.08
C LYS A 377 -14.29 -2.95 25.64
N ARG A 378 -14.68 -1.71 25.30
CA ARG A 378 -16.01 -1.38 24.80
C ARG A 378 -16.23 -1.98 23.43
N ILE A 379 -15.23 -1.87 22.55
CA ILE A 379 -15.25 -2.40 21.19
C ILE A 379 -15.41 -3.93 21.23
N ALA A 380 -14.60 -4.64 22.01
CA ALA A 380 -14.72 -6.10 22.17
C ALA A 380 -16.09 -6.53 22.73
N ALA A 381 -16.64 -5.79 23.68
CA ALA A 381 -17.97 -6.04 24.24
C ALA A 381 -19.11 -5.76 23.23
N ALA A 382 -18.98 -4.73 22.40
CA ALA A 382 -19.94 -4.38 21.36
C ALA A 382 -19.95 -5.41 20.22
N ALA A 383 -18.76 -5.83 19.76
CA ALA A 383 -18.59 -6.82 18.69
C ALA A 383 -18.77 -8.28 19.15
N ASN A 384 -18.78 -8.57 20.45
CA ASN A 384 -18.97 -9.92 21.02
C ASN A 384 -18.05 -11.01 20.43
N GLY A 385 -16.82 -10.65 20.04
CA GLY A 385 -15.87 -11.58 19.40
C GLY A 385 -16.03 -11.75 17.88
N HIS A 386 -17.00 -11.08 17.24
CA HIS A 386 -17.15 -11.08 15.78
C HIS A 386 -16.08 -10.19 15.12
N SER A 387 -14.94 -10.79 14.76
CA SER A 387 -13.81 -10.08 14.12
C SER A 387 -14.19 -9.30 12.86
N ALA A 388 -15.17 -9.78 12.08
CA ALA A 388 -15.66 -9.09 10.89
C ALA A 388 -16.20 -7.66 11.17
N LEU A 389 -16.76 -7.41 12.36
CA LEU A 389 -17.18 -6.06 12.77
C LEU A 389 -15.97 -5.18 13.10
N LEU A 390 -14.93 -5.76 13.72
CA LEU A 390 -13.67 -5.07 14.02
C LEU A 390 -12.94 -4.70 12.74
N ASP A 391 -12.87 -5.63 11.78
CA ASP A 391 -12.31 -5.44 10.44
C ASP A 391 -13.02 -4.33 9.68
N THR A 392 -14.35 -4.35 9.67
CA THR A 392 -15.15 -3.31 8.99
C THR A 392 -14.96 -1.95 9.65
N LEU A 393 -15.02 -1.87 10.99
CA LEU A 393 -14.81 -0.63 11.73
C LEU A 393 -13.38 -0.09 11.56
N TRP A 394 -12.37 -0.96 11.52
CA TRP A 394 -11.00 -0.56 11.22
C TRP A 394 -10.86 -0.01 9.80
N ALA A 395 -11.40 -0.73 8.80
CA ALA A 395 -11.35 -0.33 7.39
C ALA A 395 -11.96 1.06 7.14
N HIS A 396 -12.86 1.53 8.00
CA HIS A 396 -13.51 2.85 7.89
C HIS A 396 -12.65 4.03 8.34
N TYR A 397 -11.58 3.82 9.10
CA TYR A 397 -10.81 4.92 9.69
C TYR A 397 -9.32 4.70 9.45
N GLN A 398 -8.89 5.00 8.23
CA GLN A 398 -7.53 4.76 7.75
C GLN A 398 -6.75 6.07 7.63
N ALA A 399 -5.57 6.11 8.24
CA ALA A 399 -4.56 7.15 8.01
C ALA A 399 -3.20 6.47 7.79
N GLN A 400 -2.66 6.61 6.58
CA GLN A 400 -1.58 5.76 6.07
C GLN A 400 -0.44 6.60 5.51
N TYR A 401 0.78 6.19 5.85
CA TYR A 401 2.00 6.71 5.23
C TYR A 401 2.24 5.97 3.92
N PHE A 402 2.41 6.71 2.82
CA PHE A 402 2.73 6.14 1.51
C PHE A 402 4.22 6.42 1.16
N PRO A 403 5.13 5.43 1.30
CA PRO A 403 6.54 5.62 0.95
C PRO A 403 6.69 5.89 -0.55
N GLY A 404 7.48 6.89 -0.92
CA GLY A 404 7.68 7.26 -2.32
C GLY A 404 6.61 8.20 -2.91
N SER A 405 5.63 8.64 -2.11
CA SER A 405 4.76 9.75 -2.52
C SER A 405 5.57 11.01 -2.82
N THR A 406 5.34 11.58 -3.98
CA THR A 406 5.56 13.01 -4.27
C THR A 406 4.30 13.79 -3.89
N HIS A 407 4.39 15.12 -3.88
CA HIS A 407 3.23 15.93 -3.56
C HIS A 407 2.10 15.84 -4.59
N GLU A 408 2.44 15.79 -5.87
CA GLU A 408 1.46 15.80 -6.96
C GLU A 408 0.91 14.38 -7.21
N ASN A 409 1.74 13.33 -7.14
CA ASN A 409 1.28 11.94 -7.33
C ASN A 409 0.55 11.33 -6.11
N ALA A 410 0.36 12.08 -5.02
CA ALA A 410 -0.48 11.65 -3.89
C ALA A 410 -1.90 11.26 -4.34
N LEU A 411 -2.37 11.80 -5.47
CA LEU A 411 -3.62 11.45 -6.14
C LEU A 411 -3.48 10.34 -7.22
N ALA A 412 -2.33 10.17 -7.89
CA ALA A 412 -2.27 9.56 -9.25
C ALA A 412 -0.97 8.80 -9.64
N THR A 413 -0.87 8.47 -10.93
CA THR A 413 0.27 7.90 -11.72
C THR A 413 0.58 6.42 -11.51
N SER A 414 0.81 5.95 -10.28
CA SER A 414 1.16 4.52 -10.04
C SER A 414 0.40 3.87 -8.89
N ALA A 415 -0.23 4.67 -8.03
CA ALA A 415 -0.96 4.17 -6.88
C ALA A 415 -2.48 4.10 -7.11
N ASN A 416 -3.06 4.87 -8.03
CA ASN A 416 -4.52 4.96 -8.25
C ASN A 416 -5.29 5.26 -6.95
N ASN A 417 -4.78 6.18 -6.13
CA ASN A 417 -5.18 6.39 -4.74
C ASN A 417 -6.66 6.77 -4.56
N LEU A 418 -7.25 7.53 -5.49
CA LEU A 418 -8.69 7.78 -5.49
C LEU A 418 -9.47 6.50 -5.81
N GLY A 419 -9.04 5.74 -6.84
CA GLY A 419 -9.61 4.43 -7.17
C GLY A 419 -9.51 3.43 -6.02
N ARG A 420 -8.42 3.45 -5.24
CA ARG A 420 -8.23 2.64 -4.04
C ARG A 420 -9.19 3.02 -2.92
N ALA A 421 -9.33 4.31 -2.62
CA ALA A 421 -10.24 4.81 -1.58
C ALA A 421 -11.73 4.57 -1.93
N LEU A 422 -12.09 4.67 -3.21
CA LEU A 422 -13.42 4.27 -3.68
C LEU A 422 -13.64 2.76 -3.53
N ALA A 423 -12.64 1.94 -3.86
CA ALA A 423 -12.74 0.49 -3.74
C ALA A 423 -12.71 -0.02 -2.29
N SER A 424 -12.18 0.74 -1.31
CA SER A 424 -12.28 0.38 0.10
C SER A 424 -13.69 0.58 0.68
N MET A 425 -14.47 1.54 0.16
CA MET A 425 -15.90 1.69 0.50
C MET A 425 -16.77 0.54 -0.02
N GLU A 426 -16.40 -0.07 -1.15
CA GLU A 426 -17.13 -1.24 -1.68
C GLU A 426 -16.89 -2.50 -0.83
N LYS A 427 -15.65 -2.73 -0.36
CA LYS A 427 -15.33 -3.85 0.55
C LYS A 427 -16.18 -3.85 1.82
N THR A 428 -16.63 -2.68 2.27
CA THR A 428 -17.49 -2.52 3.44
C THR A 428 -18.96 -2.38 3.10
N GLY A 429 -19.35 -2.48 1.83
CA GLY A 429 -20.75 -2.47 1.36
C GLY A 429 -21.36 -1.08 1.12
N ALA A 430 -20.62 0.00 1.39
CA ALA A 430 -21.11 1.39 1.36
C ALA A 430 -21.38 1.96 -0.04
N LEU A 431 -21.11 1.20 -1.11
CA LEU A 431 -21.42 1.56 -2.51
C LEU A 431 -22.36 0.57 -3.21
N ALA A 432 -22.95 -0.38 -2.47
CA ALA A 432 -23.93 -1.30 -3.04
C ALA A 432 -25.25 -0.56 -3.37
N PRO A 433 -25.87 -0.80 -4.54
CA PRO A 433 -27.19 -0.24 -4.83
C PRO A 433 -28.22 -0.79 -3.85
N ALA A 434 -29.14 0.07 -3.40
CA ALA A 434 -30.27 -0.33 -2.57
C ALA A 434 -31.02 -1.51 -3.23
N ALA A 435 -31.19 -2.60 -2.49
CA ALA A 435 -31.64 -3.87 -3.06
C ALA A 435 -33.03 -3.73 -3.71
N PRO A 436 -33.21 -4.13 -4.99
CA PRO A 436 -34.54 -4.21 -5.59
C PRO A 436 -35.38 -5.28 -4.86
N PRO A 437 -36.72 -5.15 -4.85
CA PRO A 437 -37.59 -6.08 -4.15
C PRO A 437 -37.43 -7.52 -4.69
N PRO A 438 -37.61 -8.54 -3.84
CA PRO A 438 -37.18 -9.91 -4.13
C PRO A 438 -37.99 -10.55 -5.27
N VAL A 439 -37.38 -10.66 -6.45
CA VAL A 439 -37.91 -11.44 -7.57
C VAL A 439 -37.59 -12.92 -7.34
N LYS A 440 -38.58 -13.79 -7.56
CA LYS A 440 -38.48 -15.24 -7.30
C LYS A 440 -37.35 -15.88 -8.09
N ALA A 441 -36.66 -16.83 -7.46
CA ALA A 441 -35.47 -17.48 -8.00
C ALA A 441 -35.75 -18.25 -9.31
N THR A 442 -34.93 -17.97 -10.34
CA THR A 442 -34.78 -18.84 -11.52
C THR A 442 -33.31 -19.03 -11.86
N VAL A 443 -32.87 -20.29 -11.77
CA VAL A 443 -31.70 -20.92 -12.42
C VAL A 443 -30.34 -20.22 -12.25
N ALA A 444 -29.45 -20.86 -11.48
CA ALA A 444 -28.08 -20.40 -11.26
C ALA A 444 -27.24 -20.39 -12.57
N PRO A 445 -26.57 -19.28 -12.91
CA PRO A 445 -25.63 -19.25 -14.04
C PRO A 445 -24.33 -19.99 -13.69
N LYS A 446 -23.77 -20.71 -14.67
CA LYS A 446 -22.45 -21.36 -14.52
C LYS A 446 -21.40 -20.29 -14.20
N ARG A 447 -20.64 -20.51 -13.11
CA ARG A 447 -19.51 -19.65 -12.71
C ARG A 447 -18.49 -19.52 -13.85
N ARG A 448 -18.51 -18.39 -14.56
CA ARG A 448 -17.44 -18.00 -15.48
C ARG A 448 -16.23 -17.60 -14.63
N ARG A 449 -15.07 -18.24 -14.82
CA ARG A 449 -13.83 -17.79 -14.17
C ARG A 449 -13.54 -16.36 -14.63
N VAL A 450 -13.54 -15.42 -13.69
CA VAL A 450 -13.03 -14.06 -13.94
C VAL A 450 -11.52 -14.20 -14.17
N ALA A 451 -11.03 -13.69 -15.30
CA ALA A 451 -9.60 -13.62 -15.57
C ALA A 451 -8.97 -12.65 -14.57
N ARG A 452 -7.83 -13.03 -13.98
CA ARG A 452 -7.05 -12.13 -13.12
C ARG A 452 -6.28 -11.17 -14.00
N ALA A 453 -6.15 -9.92 -13.58
CA ALA A 453 -5.25 -8.98 -14.23
C ALA A 453 -3.80 -9.51 -14.14
N PRO A 454 -2.98 -9.36 -15.19
CA PRO A 454 -1.57 -9.72 -15.14
C PRO A 454 -0.80 -8.84 -14.15
N TRP A 455 0.28 -9.38 -13.60
CA TRP A 455 1.30 -8.64 -12.85
C TRP A 455 1.88 -7.56 -13.74
N ASP A 456 1.77 -6.32 -13.27
CA ASP A 456 2.16 -5.15 -14.04
C ASP A 456 3.66 -4.92 -13.93
N LEU A 457 4.28 -4.57 -15.05
CA LEU A 457 5.73 -4.43 -15.21
C LEU A 457 6.01 -3.04 -15.75
N SER A 458 7.04 -2.38 -15.22
CA SER A 458 7.36 -1.02 -15.63
C SER A 458 7.62 -0.93 -17.14
N SER A 459 7.12 0.14 -17.75
CA SER A 459 7.42 0.61 -19.10
C SER A 459 8.70 1.43 -19.18
N ASP A 460 9.32 1.78 -18.04
CA ASP A 460 10.54 2.57 -17.99
C ASP A 460 11.73 1.73 -18.45
N PRO A 461 12.48 2.16 -19.49
CA PRO A 461 13.67 1.44 -19.93
C PRO A 461 14.74 1.39 -18.85
N VAL A 462 15.30 0.20 -18.62
CA VAL A 462 16.41 -0.02 -17.70
C VAL A 462 17.63 -0.58 -18.44
N THR A 463 18.82 -0.28 -17.93
CA THR A 463 20.08 -0.76 -18.50
C THR A 463 20.24 -2.27 -18.32
N VAL A 464 19.83 -3.04 -19.33
CA VAL A 464 20.01 -4.49 -19.40
C VAL A 464 21.49 -4.83 -19.64
N VAL A 465 22.16 -4.05 -20.49
CA VAL A 465 23.60 -4.17 -20.75
C VAL A 465 24.26 -2.82 -20.58
N LYS A 466 25.23 -2.74 -19.65
CA LYS A 466 26.04 -1.55 -19.45
C LYS A 466 27.09 -1.41 -20.55
N ALA A 467 27.35 -0.18 -20.97
CA ALA A 467 28.47 0.16 -21.83
C ALA A 467 29.81 -0.31 -21.20
N ASP A 468 30.68 -0.87 -22.03
CA ASP A 468 32.00 -1.36 -21.65
C ASP A 468 32.97 -1.18 -22.84
N GLU A 469 33.76 -0.11 -22.76
CA GLU A 469 34.77 0.26 -23.76
C GLU A 469 35.78 -0.86 -24.02
N LYS A 470 36.17 -1.60 -22.97
CA LYS A 470 37.16 -2.69 -23.08
C LYS A 470 36.59 -3.90 -23.82
N LYS A 471 35.28 -4.11 -23.68
CA LYS A 471 34.54 -5.15 -24.43
C LYS A 471 33.96 -4.65 -25.75
N LYS A 472 34.20 -3.39 -26.13
CA LYS A 472 33.64 -2.76 -27.35
C LYS A 472 32.13 -2.90 -27.42
N ARG A 473 31.45 -2.40 -26.39
CA ARG A 473 30.01 -2.62 -26.20
C ARG A 473 29.32 -1.35 -25.72
N SER A 474 28.28 -0.93 -26.42
CA SER A 474 27.43 0.21 -26.07
C SER A 474 26.32 -0.22 -25.11
N GLU A 475 25.67 0.76 -24.50
CA GLU A 475 24.58 0.53 -23.56
C GLU A 475 23.32 0.02 -24.27
N VAL A 476 22.59 -0.92 -23.65
CA VAL A 476 21.29 -1.39 -24.14
C VAL A 476 20.24 -1.23 -23.05
N ASN A 477 19.29 -0.32 -23.32
CA ASN A 477 18.15 -0.01 -22.46
C ASN A 477 16.88 -0.65 -23.01
N VAL A 478 16.13 -1.36 -22.16
CA VAL A 478 14.88 -2.06 -22.52
C VAL A 478 13.92 -2.04 -21.34
N ALA A 479 12.62 -1.86 -21.56
CA ALA A 479 11.62 -1.86 -20.50
C ALA A 479 11.34 -3.27 -19.94
N PRO A 480 11.14 -3.44 -18.61
CA PRO A 480 10.72 -4.71 -18.01
C PRO A 480 9.49 -5.35 -18.67
N SER A 481 8.50 -4.53 -19.01
CA SER A 481 7.29 -4.94 -19.75
C SER A 481 7.55 -5.51 -21.15
N GLU A 482 8.68 -5.21 -21.77
CA GLU A 482 9.08 -5.80 -23.06
C GLU A 482 9.87 -7.10 -22.87
N TYR A 483 10.92 -7.07 -22.03
CA TYR A 483 11.85 -8.20 -21.96
C TYR A 483 11.35 -9.38 -21.14
N VAL A 484 10.53 -9.16 -20.11
CA VAL A 484 9.99 -10.25 -19.29
C VAL A 484 9.04 -11.14 -20.11
N PRO A 485 8.06 -10.63 -20.89
CA PRO A 485 7.27 -11.46 -21.81
C PRO A 485 8.10 -12.19 -22.87
N ALA A 486 9.16 -11.56 -23.40
CA ALA A 486 10.07 -12.20 -24.35
C ALA A 486 10.80 -13.40 -23.71
N ILE A 487 11.29 -13.25 -22.48
CA ILE A 487 11.95 -14.32 -21.72
C ILE A 487 10.97 -15.42 -21.30
N ILE A 488 9.74 -15.06 -20.89
CA ILE A 488 8.66 -16.03 -20.60
C ILE A 488 8.35 -16.88 -21.83
N THR A 489 8.28 -16.25 -23.01
CA THR A 489 8.03 -16.95 -24.29
C THR A 489 9.20 -17.89 -24.64
N ASP A 490 10.44 -17.41 -24.56
CA ASP A 490 11.65 -18.22 -24.83
C ASP A 490 11.89 -19.33 -23.78
N ALA A 491 11.38 -19.17 -22.56
CA ALA A 491 11.40 -20.21 -21.53
C ALA A 491 10.40 -21.35 -21.79
N GLY A 492 9.44 -21.18 -22.71
CA GLY A 492 8.40 -22.17 -22.98
C GLY A 492 7.52 -22.47 -21.76
N VAL A 493 7.26 -21.45 -20.92
CA VAL A 493 6.31 -21.53 -19.81
C VAL A 493 4.92 -21.04 -20.27
N ALA A 494 3.92 -21.11 -19.38
CA ALA A 494 2.55 -20.76 -19.74
C ALA A 494 2.41 -19.27 -20.10
N ALA A 495 1.68 -18.96 -21.19
CA ALA A 495 1.53 -17.59 -21.68
C ALA A 495 0.79 -16.66 -20.70
N ASP A 496 0.00 -17.22 -19.78
CA ASP A 496 -0.69 -16.50 -18.70
C ASP A 496 0.18 -16.35 -17.43
N TRP A 497 1.50 -16.54 -17.51
CA TRP A 497 2.45 -16.46 -16.38
C TRP A 497 2.20 -15.25 -15.46
N LEU A 498 2.16 -14.05 -16.04
CA LEU A 498 1.95 -12.81 -15.27
C LEU A 498 0.57 -12.77 -14.58
N SER A 499 -0.45 -13.49 -15.10
CA SER A 499 -1.79 -13.56 -14.48
C SER A 499 -1.88 -14.51 -13.26
N ASN A 500 -0.80 -15.24 -12.96
CA ASN A 500 -0.78 -16.29 -11.93
C ASN A 500 -0.08 -15.89 -10.61
N PHE A 501 0.12 -14.58 -10.39
CA PHE A 501 0.68 -14.04 -9.15
C PHE A 501 -0.35 -14.08 -7.99
N LYS A 502 0.14 -14.25 -6.76
CA LYS A 502 -0.66 -14.46 -5.54
C LYS A 502 0.05 -13.89 -4.32
N SER A 503 -0.67 -13.13 -3.49
CA SER A 503 -0.24 -12.81 -2.13
C SER A 503 -0.18 -14.09 -1.28
N THR A 504 0.79 -14.17 -0.36
CA THR A 504 0.94 -15.28 0.59
C THR A 504 1.66 -14.82 1.85
N THR A 505 1.64 -15.65 2.88
CA THR A 505 2.59 -15.62 3.99
C THR A 505 3.67 -16.68 3.77
N PHE A 506 4.76 -16.59 4.56
CA PHE A 506 5.74 -17.64 4.75
C PHE A 506 6.30 -17.55 6.18
N LEU A 507 6.17 -18.64 6.95
CA LEU A 507 6.69 -18.78 8.33
C LEU A 507 6.21 -17.66 9.27
N GLY A 508 4.90 -17.36 9.19
CA GLY A 508 4.27 -16.31 9.98
C GLY A 508 4.60 -14.87 9.57
N LYS A 509 5.39 -14.67 8.49
CA LYS A 509 5.68 -13.36 7.92
C LYS A 509 4.87 -13.13 6.65
N SER A 510 4.49 -11.88 6.39
CA SER A 510 3.85 -11.53 5.12
C SER A 510 4.90 -11.45 4.01
N VAL A 511 4.55 -11.93 2.80
CA VAL A 511 5.29 -11.60 1.58
C VAL A 511 4.65 -10.33 1.01
N GLY A 512 5.40 -9.22 0.98
CA GLY A 512 4.87 -7.88 0.72
C GLY A 512 4.17 -7.81 -0.65
N GLU A 513 4.89 -8.16 -1.70
CA GLU A 513 4.40 -8.18 -3.07
C GLU A 513 3.93 -9.59 -3.46
N PRO A 514 2.81 -9.74 -4.21
CA PRO A 514 2.37 -11.02 -4.76
C PRO A 514 3.49 -11.74 -5.52
N ILE A 515 3.66 -13.05 -5.31
CA ILE A 515 4.65 -13.90 -6.00
C ILE A 515 3.96 -14.94 -6.90
N HIS A 516 4.68 -15.49 -7.87
CA HIS A 516 4.09 -16.42 -8.83
C HIS A 516 3.63 -17.72 -8.15
N ALA A 517 2.57 -18.33 -8.70
CA ALA A 517 1.93 -19.55 -8.19
C ALA A 517 2.91 -20.68 -7.85
N ASP A 518 3.97 -20.84 -8.65
CA ASP A 518 5.00 -21.88 -8.49
C ASP A 518 5.80 -21.69 -7.19
N LEU A 519 6.22 -20.46 -6.89
CA LEU A 519 6.93 -20.16 -5.64
C LEU A 519 6.01 -20.27 -4.43
N VAL A 520 4.76 -19.84 -4.54
CA VAL A 520 3.75 -20.00 -3.47
C VAL A 520 3.52 -21.47 -3.14
N ALA A 521 3.50 -22.36 -4.14
CA ALA A 521 3.35 -23.80 -3.92
C ALA A 521 4.58 -24.41 -3.23
N HIS A 522 5.79 -23.99 -3.64
CA HIS A 522 7.04 -24.41 -3.02
C HIS A 522 7.13 -23.93 -1.56
N LEU A 523 6.92 -22.63 -1.29
CA LEU A 523 6.99 -22.05 0.04
C LEU A 523 6.00 -22.70 1.01
N LYS A 524 4.76 -22.98 0.60
CA LYS A 524 3.78 -23.69 1.44
C LYS A 524 4.20 -25.12 1.81
N THR A 525 4.92 -25.79 0.93
CA THR A 525 5.46 -27.13 1.20
C THR A 525 6.58 -27.06 2.25
N VAL A 526 7.50 -26.09 2.10
CA VAL A 526 8.57 -25.83 3.08
C VAL A 526 8.00 -25.39 4.43
N GLU A 527 7.06 -24.44 4.42
CA GLU A 527 6.41 -23.90 5.62
C GLU A 527 5.73 -25.01 6.43
N THR A 528 5.04 -25.94 5.78
CA THR A 528 4.43 -27.11 6.43
C THR A 528 5.49 -28.02 7.08
N ALA A 529 6.62 -28.24 6.41
CA ALA A 529 7.71 -29.07 6.94
C ALA A 529 8.40 -28.39 8.14
N PHE A 530 8.65 -27.08 8.06
CA PHE A 530 9.30 -26.29 9.10
C PHE A 530 8.41 -26.07 10.31
N ALA A 531 7.12 -25.77 10.12
CA ALA A 531 6.13 -25.70 11.20
C ALA A 531 6.15 -27.00 12.03
N LYS A 532 6.15 -28.16 11.37
CA LYS A 532 6.25 -29.47 12.04
C LYS A 532 7.59 -29.71 12.73
N LYS A 533 8.71 -29.26 12.16
CA LYS A 533 10.07 -29.58 12.64
C LYS A 533 10.62 -28.60 13.69
N TYR A 534 10.16 -27.35 13.67
CA TYR A 534 10.74 -26.24 14.45
C TYR A 534 9.71 -25.37 15.17
N GLY A 535 8.40 -25.59 14.99
CA GLY A 535 7.33 -24.74 15.54
C GLY A 535 6.16 -25.48 16.16
N ASP A 536 6.29 -26.77 16.49
CA ASP A 536 5.23 -27.61 17.05
C ASP A 536 3.90 -27.62 16.25
N GLY A 537 3.99 -27.38 14.94
CA GLY A 537 2.86 -27.25 14.01
C GLY A 537 2.48 -25.82 13.65
N ASP A 538 3.07 -24.81 14.30
CA ASP A 538 2.84 -23.39 14.03
C ASP A 538 3.96 -22.79 13.12
N PRO A 539 3.62 -22.28 11.91
CA PRO A 539 4.56 -21.61 11.03
C PRO A 539 5.26 -20.38 11.62
N ALA A 540 4.59 -19.59 12.47
CA ALA A 540 5.14 -18.37 13.05
C ALA A 540 6.18 -18.70 14.15
N VAL A 541 5.92 -19.74 14.95
CA VAL A 541 6.89 -20.25 15.93
C VAL A 541 8.11 -20.82 15.20
N ALA A 542 7.91 -21.57 14.10
CA ALA A 542 9.01 -22.03 13.26
C ALA A 542 9.81 -20.87 12.63
N GLY A 543 9.14 -19.81 12.16
CA GLY A 543 9.78 -18.60 11.65
C GLY A 543 10.67 -17.93 12.71
N GLN A 544 10.15 -17.74 13.93
CA GLN A 544 10.93 -17.22 15.05
C GLN A 544 12.12 -18.12 15.40
N ALA A 545 11.93 -19.44 15.41
CA ALA A 545 12.98 -20.43 15.68
C ALA A 545 14.03 -20.53 14.56
N LEU A 546 13.78 -19.94 13.38
CA LEU A 546 14.65 -19.87 12.22
C LEU A 546 15.17 -18.43 11.96
N GLY A 547 15.04 -17.53 12.94
CA GLY A 547 15.57 -16.17 12.86
C GLY A 547 14.74 -15.16 12.05
N MET A 548 13.58 -15.55 11.49
CA MET A 548 12.76 -14.63 10.71
C MET A 548 12.05 -13.62 11.62
N HIS A 549 12.41 -12.34 11.46
CA HIS A 549 11.81 -11.25 12.22
C HIS A 549 11.19 -10.17 11.32
N GLU A 550 11.65 -10.01 10.08
CA GLU A 550 11.09 -9.04 9.12
C GLU A 550 9.99 -9.64 8.25
N ASN A 551 9.27 -8.77 7.51
CA ASN A 551 8.45 -9.22 6.39
C ASN A 551 9.35 -9.60 5.20
N VAL A 552 8.86 -10.51 4.37
CA VAL A 552 9.56 -11.04 3.20
C VAL A 552 9.27 -10.14 1.99
N ILE A 553 10.29 -9.74 1.24
CA ILE A 553 10.09 -8.97 -0.01
C ILE A 553 9.73 -9.95 -1.13
N GLY A 554 8.72 -9.62 -1.93
CA GLY A 554 8.17 -10.49 -2.97
C GLY A 554 8.64 -10.12 -4.38
N SER A 555 7.72 -10.15 -5.35
CA SER A 555 7.99 -9.73 -6.73
C SER A 555 8.32 -8.25 -6.86
N ARG A 556 8.88 -7.88 -8.01
CA ARG A 556 9.14 -6.47 -8.36
C ARG A 556 8.52 -6.16 -9.73
N HIS A 557 8.05 -4.92 -9.91
CA HIS A 557 7.58 -4.42 -11.21
C HIS A 557 8.73 -3.82 -12.05
N ALA A 558 9.79 -3.36 -11.39
CA ALA A 558 11.03 -2.86 -11.96
C ALA A 558 12.26 -3.38 -11.18
N PRO A 559 13.40 -3.61 -11.82
CA PRO A 559 14.62 -4.02 -11.13
C PRO A 559 15.27 -2.84 -10.38
N THR A 560 15.98 -3.13 -9.28
CA THR A 560 16.74 -2.11 -8.52
C THR A 560 18.24 -2.13 -8.82
N SER A 561 18.85 -3.32 -8.77
CA SER A 561 20.30 -3.52 -8.85
C SER A 561 20.71 -4.46 -9.99
N ALA A 562 19.94 -5.52 -10.22
CA ALA A 562 20.11 -6.47 -11.31
C ALA A 562 18.92 -6.40 -12.27
N ALA A 563 19.16 -5.96 -13.51
CA ALA A 563 18.10 -5.80 -14.53
C ALA A 563 17.34 -7.12 -14.79
N LEU A 564 18.07 -8.23 -14.92
CA LEU A 564 17.48 -9.55 -15.21
C LEU A 564 17.29 -10.38 -13.92
N SER A 565 16.48 -9.87 -12.99
CA SER A 565 16.22 -10.50 -11.69
C SER A 565 15.02 -11.46 -11.69
N MET A 566 15.12 -12.55 -10.92
CA MET A 566 14.04 -13.53 -10.71
C MET A 566 12.81 -12.93 -9.98
N HIS A 567 12.94 -11.79 -9.29
CA HIS A 567 11.81 -11.06 -8.72
C HIS A 567 10.82 -10.56 -9.78
N LEU A 568 11.27 -10.24 -11.00
CA LEU A 568 10.41 -9.77 -12.09
C LEU A 568 9.47 -10.87 -12.60
N PHE A 569 9.84 -12.12 -12.37
CA PHE A 569 9.07 -13.31 -12.75
C PHE A 569 8.24 -13.86 -11.57
N GLY A 570 8.33 -13.23 -10.40
CA GLY A 570 7.70 -13.66 -9.15
C GLY A 570 8.26 -14.97 -8.59
N LEU A 571 9.54 -15.25 -8.85
CA LEU A 571 10.22 -16.49 -8.49
C LEU A 571 11.35 -16.31 -7.47
N ALA A 572 11.41 -15.14 -6.82
CA ALA A 572 12.36 -14.83 -5.77
C ALA A 572 11.69 -14.17 -4.57
N ILE A 573 12.35 -14.28 -3.42
CA ILE A 573 12.05 -13.57 -2.17
C ILE A 573 13.34 -13.08 -1.51
N ASP A 574 13.25 -11.96 -0.79
CA ASP A 574 14.32 -11.54 0.15
C ASP A 574 13.84 -11.69 1.59
N VAL A 575 14.65 -12.33 2.44
CA VAL A 575 14.37 -12.59 3.85
C VAL A 575 15.28 -11.74 4.73
N ASN A 576 14.74 -11.12 5.79
CA ASN A 576 15.48 -10.26 6.72
C ASN A 576 16.38 -9.25 5.95
N TYR A 577 15.75 -8.46 5.07
CA TYR A 577 16.41 -7.56 4.13
C TYR A 577 17.26 -6.48 4.82
N THR A 578 16.83 -5.94 5.96
CA THR A 578 17.55 -4.85 6.65
C THR A 578 18.95 -5.27 7.10
N THR A 579 19.09 -6.52 7.50
CA THR A 579 20.22 -7.07 8.25
C THR A 579 21.15 -7.91 7.39
N ASN A 580 20.62 -8.68 6.43
CA ASN A 580 21.41 -9.38 5.42
C ASN A 580 21.68 -8.43 4.23
N PRO A 581 22.93 -8.13 3.85
CA PRO A 581 23.25 -7.22 2.76
C PRO A 581 23.57 -7.91 1.43
N PHE A 582 23.53 -7.13 0.34
CA PHE A 582 24.31 -7.48 -0.86
C PHE A 582 25.79 -7.15 -0.60
N ILE A 583 26.62 -8.18 -0.51
CA ILE A 583 28.06 -8.07 -0.27
C ILE A 583 28.87 -8.30 -1.56
N SER A 584 30.07 -7.72 -1.63
CA SER A 584 30.96 -7.86 -2.78
C SER A 584 32.42 -7.79 -2.36
N ALA A 585 33.31 -8.24 -3.25
CA ALA A 585 34.77 -8.21 -3.01
C ALA A 585 35.34 -6.80 -2.77
N THR A 586 34.57 -5.73 -3.03
CA THR A 586 34.96 -4.36 -2.67
C THR A 586 35.02 -4.12 -1.14
N ALA A 587 34.42 -5.01 -0.33
CA ALA A 587 34.54 -5.01 1.12
C ALA A 587 35.80 -5.76 1.64
N ASN A 588 36.52 -6.50 0.78
CA ASN A 588 37.67 -7.33 1.21
C ASN A 588 38.74 -6.59 2.02
N PRO A 589 39.10 -5.32 1.72
CA PRO A 589 40.05 -4.58 2.54
C PRO A 589 39.63 -4.41 4.01
N VAL A 590 38.33 -4.45 4.33
CA VAL A 590 37.81 -4.41 5.70
C VAL A 590 37.96 -5.76 6.38
N PHE A 591 37.65 -6.87 5.68
CA PHE A 591 37.92 -8.22 6.20
C PHE A 591 39.43 -8.44 6.47
N ASP A 592 40.32 -7.94 5.61
CA ASP A 592 41.77 -7.98 5.82
C ASP A 592 42.19 -7.20 7.08
N ARG A 593 41.62 -6.02 7.30
CA ARG A 593 41.88 -5.21 8.51
C ARG A 593 41.31 -5.87 9.78
N ALA A 594 40.13 -6.45 9.71
CA ALA A 594 39.51 -7.18 10.81
C ALA A 594 40.33 -8.41 11.21
N ASN A 595 40.73 -9.23 10.24
CA ASN A 595 41.65 -10.36 10.44
C ASN A 595 42.95 -9.92 11.12
N LYS A 596 43.59 -8.86 10.61
CA LYS A 596 44.83 -8.31 11.19
C LYS A 596 44.63 -7.79 12.62
N LYS A 597 43.50 -7.12 12.92
CA LYS A 597 43.22 -6.56 14.26
C LYS A 597 42.89 -7.64 15.29
N LEU A 598 42.20 -8.71 14.87
CA LEU A 598 41.76 -9.81 15.73
C LEU A 598 42.75 -10.99 15.79
N GLY A 599 43.82 -10.97 15.00
CA GLY A 599 44.79 -12.07 14.93
C GLY A 599 44.23 -13.34 14.25
N ARG A 600 43.30 -13.17 13.30
CA ARG A 600 42.60 -14.25 12.59
C ARG A 600 43.02 -14.35 11.12
N SER A 601 42.64 -15.45 10.49
CA SER A 601 42.89 -15.76 9.07
C SER A 601 41.65 -16.32 8.38
N VAL A 602 40.49 -15.68 8.59
CA VAL A 602 39.25 -15.99 7.87
C VAL A 602 39.39 -15.62 6.40
N LYS A 603 38.87 -16.43 5.49
CA LYS A 603 38.91 -16.17 4.04
C LYS A 603 38.14 -14.88 3.71
N THR A 604 38.69 -14.02 2.86
CA THR A 604 37.96 -12.85 2.35
C THR A 604 36.83 -13.25 1.39
N PHE A 605 35.84 -12.38 1.22
CA PHE A 605 34.67 -12.70 0.40
C PHE A 605 35.03 -12.99 -1.06
N ARG A 606 34.42 -14.07 -1.57
CA ARG A 606 34.41 -14.49 -2.97
C ARG A 606 33.03 -15.05 -3.31
N TYR A 607 32.65 -14.98 -4.59
CA TYR A 607 31.48 -15.71 -5.07
C TYR A 607 31.66 -17.23 -4.91
N GLY A 608 30.55 -17.93 -4.72
CA GLY A 608 30.50 -19.37 -4.42
C GLY A 608 31.01 -19.75 -3.03
N MET A 609 30.85 -18.88 -2.02
CA MET A 609 31.07 -19.25 -0.62
C MET A 609 29.91 -20.08 -0.08
N THR A 610 30.19 -21.02 0.82
CA THR A 610 29.17 -21.78 1.56
C THR A 610 28.56 -20.94 2.69
N TYR A 611 27.46 -21.41 3.29
CA TYR A 611 26.91 -20.78 4.50
C TYR A 611 27.97 -20.61 5.59
N ASP A 612 28.75 -21.67 5.86
CA ASP A 612 29.78 -21.63 6.92
C ASP A 612 30.89 -20.62 6.59
N GLU A 613 31.30 -20.49 5.32
CA GLU A 613 32.29 -19.47 4.91
C GLU A 613 31.74 -18.04 5.05
N ILE A 614 30.43 -17.81 4.85
CA ILE A 614 29.79 -16.51 5.10
C ILE A 614 29.62 -16.27 6.61
N ALA A 615 29.30 -17.30 7.41
CA ALA A 615 29.20 -17.20 8.86
C ALA A 615 30.56 -16.93 9.54
N GLU A 616 31.67 -17.44 9.00
CA GLU A 616 33.01 -17.05 9.45
C GLU A 616 33.31 -15.56 9.19
N LEU A 617 32.90 -15.03 8.03
CA LEU A 617 33.03 -13.62 7.67
C LEU A 617 32.15 -12.71 8.53
N ASP A 618 30.91 -13.14 8.78
CA ASP A 618 29.98 -12.52 9.70
C ASP A 618 30.58 -12.38 11.10
N LYS A 619 31.02 -13.51 11.68
CA LYS A 619 31.59 -13.53 13.02
C LYS A 619 32.89 -12.73 13.13
N LEU A 620 33.67 -12.64 12.04
CA LEU A 620 34.83 -11.74 11.97
C LEU A 620 34.42 -10.27 12.12
N LEU A 621 33.33 -9.84 11.49
CA LEU A 621 32.84 -8.46 11.57
C LEU A 621 32.13 -8.15 12.89
N GLU A 622 31.31 -9.06 13.41
CA GLU A 622 30.67 -8.91 14.72
C GLU A 622 31.73 -8.64 15.81
N ASP A 623 32.76 -9.49 15.88
CA ASP A 623 33.84 -9.34 16.85
C ASP A 623 34.70 -8.09 16.58
N TYR A 624 34.85 -7.67 15.32
CA TYR A 624 35.63 -6.48 14.95
C TYR A 624 34.91 -5.17 15.29
N PHE A 625 33.60 -5.09 15.04
CA PHE A 625 32.79 -3.92 15.37
C PHE A 625 32.46 -3.84 16.87
N ALA A 626 32.37 -4.97 17.58
CA ALA A 626 32.26 -5.00 19.04
C ALA A 626 33.38 -4.24 19.75
N LEU A 627 34.59 -4.19 19.16
CA LEU A 627 35.73 -3.41 19.68
C LEU A 627 35.46 -1.88 19.77
N LEU A 628 34.45 -1.33 19.10
CA LEU A 628 34.05 0.07 19.29
C LEU A 628 33.60 0.35 20.73
N LYS A 629 33.09 -0.68 21.43
CA LYS A 629 32.61 -0.63 22.82
C LYS A 629 33.72 -0.88 23.85
N ASP A 630 34.92 -1.28 23.42
CA ASP A 630 36.07 -1.50 24.31
C ASP A 630 36.65 -0.15 24.76
N GLU A 631 36.52 0.21 26.04
CA GLU A 631 37.05 1.47 26.59
C GLU A 631 38.59 1.55 26.56
N THR A 632 39.29 0.42 26.52
CA THR A 632 40.77 0.36 26.51
C THR A 632 41.38 0.60 25.12
N LEU A 633 40.56 0.52 24.07
CA LEU A 633 41.01 0.70 22.69
C LEU A 633 41.28 2.17 22.36
N ASP A 634 42.45 2.43 21.75
CA ASP A 634 42.88 3.78 21.39
C ASP A 634 41.97 4.45 20.35
N ALA A 635 41.96 5.79 20.37
CA ALA A 635 41.07 6.61 19.54
C ALA A 635 41.34 6.45 18.02
N ALA A 636 42.57 6.15 17.59
CA ALA A 636 42.90 5.98 16.19
C ALA A 636 42.40 4.62 15.65
N ALA A 637 42.51 3.56 16.45
CA ALA A 637 41.93 2.26 16.15
C ALA A 637 40.39 2.33 16.16
N LYS A 638 39.76 2.98 17.15
CA LYS A 638 38.31 3.22 17.16
C LYS A 638 37.85 3.97 15.91
N LYS A 639 38.55 5.04 15.52
CA LYS A 639 38.24 5.77 14.28
C LYS A 639 38.35 4.87 13.05
N THR A 640 39.40 4.07 12.95
CA THR A 640 39.58 3.13 11.81
C THR A 640 38.41 2.15 11.71
N ILE A 641 37.99 1.54 12.82
CA ILE A 641 36.85 0.60 12.84
C ILE A 641 35.53 1.33 12.49
N GLN A 642 35.35 2.57 12.96
CA GLN A 642 34.17 3.38 12.67
C GLN A 642 34.09 3.80 11.19
N ASP A 643 35.23 4.14 10.58
CA ASP A 643 35.36 4.44 9.16
C ASP A 643 35.08 3.17 8.32
N ASP A 644 35.56 2.00 8.76
CA ASP A 644 35.31 0.70 8.11
C ASP A 644 33.83 0.27 8.17
N LEU A 645 33.19 0.39 9.32
CA LEU A 645 31.73 0.19 9.45
C LEU A 645 30.96 1.11 8.50
N THR A 646 31.40 2.36 8.37
CA THR A 646 30.80 3.35 7.47
C THR A 646 31.09 3.02 6.00
N LEU A 647 32.25 2.44 5.67
CA LEU A 647 32.58 1.98 4.33
C LEU A 647 31.69 0.80 3.91
N VAL A 648 31.58 -0.25 4.73
CA VAL A 648 30.77 -1.43 4.37
C VAL A 648 29.29 -1.10 4.29
N THR A 649 28.75 -0.36 5.26
CA THR A 649 27.32 0.03 5.23
C THR A 649 26.97 0.92 4.04
N ASN A 650 27.87 1.81 3.60
CA ASN A 650 27.69 2.55 2.34
C ASN A 650 27.74 1.66 1.10
N LYS A 651 28.69 0.70 1.04
CA LYS A 651 28.84 -0.24 -0.09
C LYS A 651 27.70 -1.24 -0.21
N TRP A 652 27.07 -1.60 0.89
CA TRP A 652 25.93 -2.50 0.97
C TRP A 652 24.58 -1.77 1.01
N GLU A 653 24.58 -0.45 0.78
CA GLU A 653 23.40 0.42 0.76
C GLU A 653 22.59 0.44 2.08
N ARG A 654 23.19 -0.01 3.17
CA ARG A 654 22.68 -0.01 4.54
C ARG A 654 22.85 1.36 5.22
N LYS A 655 22.35 2.40 4.54
CA LYS A 655 22.56 3.82 4.86
C LYS A 655 21.69 4.35 6.01
N GLN A 656 20.63 3.64 6.39
CA GLN A 656 19.74 4.09 7.47
C GLN A 656 20.37 3.84 8.85
N PRO A 657 20.14 4.70 9.87
CA PRO A 657 20.74 4.51 11.21
C PRO A 657 20.44 3.15 11.84
N ALA A 658 19.22 2.63 11.66
CA ALA A 658 18.84 1.29 12.14
C ALA A 658 19.57 0.15 11.41
N GLN A 659 19.78 0.28 10.09
CA GLN A 659 20.55 -0.69 9.31
C GLN A 659 22.02 -0.69 9.76
N LYS A 660 22.64 0.49 9.89
CA LYS A 660 24.02 0.61 10.39
C LYS A 660 24.17 0.03 11.80
N ALA A 661 23.22 0.29 12.69
CA ALA A 661 23.23 -0.27 14.05
C ALA A 661 23.06 -1.80 14.07
N ALA A 662 22.30 -2.38 13.13
CA ALA A 662 22.18 -3.83 13.00
C ALA A 662 23.48 -4.48 12.50
N ILE A 663 24.11 -3.91 11.47
CA ILE A 663 25.42 -4.36 10.96
C ILE A 663 26.53 -4.23 12.02
N GLU A 664 26.49 -3.17 12.85
CA GLU A 664 27.40 -2.98 13.99
C GLU A 664 27.18 -4.03 15.10
N ALA A 665 25.95 -4.50 15.29
CA ALA A 665 25.57 -5.41 16.37
C ALA A 665 25.63 -6.89 16.00
N GLY A 666 25.46 -7.24 14.73
CA GLY A 666 25.27 -8.62 14.26
C GLY A 666 25.78 -8.89 12.85
N GLY A 667 26.78 -8.14 12.36
CA GLY A 667 27.53 -8.51 11.17
C GLY A 667 26.78 -8.33 9.83
N LEU A 668 26.71 -9.40 9.05
CA LEU A 668 26.15 -9.46 7.68
C LEU A 668 25.25 -10.69 7.44
N LEU A 669 25.05 -11.57 8.42
CA LEU A 669 24.24 -12.79 8.30
C LEU A 669 23.44 -13.07 9.57
N ASP A 670 22.10 -13.01 9.49
CA ASP A 670 21.21 -13.42 10.59
C ASP A 670 20.25 -14.57 10.23
N LEU A 671 20.35 -15.08 9.00
CA LEU A 671 19.56 -16.20 8.51
C LEU A 671 20.05 -17.48 9.19
N ASP A 672 19.15 -18.28 9.76
CA ASP A 672 19.52 -19.56 10.31
C ASP A 672 19.97 -20.56 9.22
N LYS A 673 21.08 -21.28 9.47
CA LYS A 673 21.60 -22.32 8.56
C LYS A 673 20.52 -23.30 8.08
N ARG A 674 19.61 -23.71 8.96
CA ARG A 674 18.52 -24.65 8.66
C ARG A 674 17.53 -24.06 7.66
N LEU A 675 17.23 -22.76 7.76
CA LEU A 675 16.43 -22.04 6.76
C LEU A 675 17.15 -22.07 5.41
N VAL A 676 18.44 -21.69 5.38
CA VAL A 676 19.23 -21.61 4.14
C VAL A 676 19.35 -22.97 3.44
N GLU A 677 19.68 -24.03 4.19
CA GLU A 677 19.93 -25.36 3.62
C GLU A 677 18.64 -26.13 3.29
N GLU A 678 17.56 -25.96 4.07
CA GLU A 678 16.34 -26.77 3.92
C GLU A 678 15.22 -26.07 3.14
N ILE A 679 15.30 -24.76 2.86
CA ILE A 679 14.29 -24.07 2.02
C ILE A 679 14.26 -24.59 0.57
N GLY A 680 15.33 -25.24 0.10
CA GLY A 680 15.35 -25.88 -1.23
C GLY A 680 15.14 -24.91 -2.40
N LEU A 681 15.62 -23.68 -2.24
CA LEU A 681 15.77 -22.62 -3.25
C LEU A 681 17.27 -22.39 -3.50
N ASP A 682 17.62 -21.64 -4.56
CA ASP A 682 18.98 -21.13 -4.75
C ASP A 682 19.21 -19.95 -3.78
N TRP A 683 20.34 -19.95 -3.06
CA TRP A 683 20.67 -18.89 -2.09
C TRP A 683 21.67 -17.88 -2.67
N GLY A 684 21.32 -16.60 -2.55
CA GLY A 684 21.99 -15.53 -3.28
C GLY A 684 23.38 -15.16 -2.80
N ALA A 685 23.79 -15.56 -1.59
CA ALA A 685 25.14 -15.33 -1.10
C ALA A 685 26.22 -15.95 -2.03
N SER A 686 25.86 -16.97 -2.82
CA SER A 686 26.71 -17.53 -3.88
C SER A 686 27.14 -16.48 -4.92
N TYR A 687 26.39 -15.40 -5.13
CA TYR A 687 26.73 -14.23 -5.94
C TYR A 687 26.65 -12.91 -5.14
N GLY A 688 26.74 -13.00 -3.81
CA GLY A 688 26.81 -11.86 -2.89
C GLY A 688 25.49 -11.37 -2.30
N ASP A 689 24.34 -11.88 -2.72
CA ASP A 689 23.03 -11.39 -2.27
C ASP A 689 22.51 -12.19 -1.06
N VAL A 690 22.94 -11.84 0.16
CA VAL A 690 22.77 -12.70 1.34
C VAL A 690 21.30 -12.89 1.74
N MET A 691 20.44 -11.89 1.51
CA MET A 691 19.00 -11.99 1.81
C MET A 691 18.20 -12.86 0.83
N HIS A 692 18.75 -13.15 -0.36
CA HIS A 692 17.97 -13.54 -1.52
C HIS A 692 17.81 -15.07 -1.68
N PHE A 693 16.60 -15.50 -2.03
CA PHE A 693 16.30 -16.89 -2.39
C PHE A 693 15.40 -16.98 -3.61
N ASP A 694 15.73 -17.85 -4.58
CA ASP A 694 14.95 -17.97 -5.81
C ASP A 694 14.91 -19.38 -6.45
N MET A 695 14.03 -19.57 -7.44
CA MET A 695 13.80 -20.86 -8.10
C MET A 695 14.69 -21.18 -9.31
N ARG A 696 15.79 -20.46 -9.57
CA ARG A 696 16.64 -20.68 -10.77
C ARG A 696 17.22 -22.09 -10.90
N ASN A 697 17.27 -22.85 -9.81
CA ASN A 697 17.77 -24.21 -9.79
C ASN A 697 16.68 -25.29 -10.06
N LYS A 698 15.41 -24.93 -10.23
CA LYS A 698 14.30 -25.91 -10.31
C LYS A 698 13.09 -25.50 -11.16
N GLY A 699 12.35 -26.51 -11.65
CA GLY A 699 11.03 -26.33 -12.25
C GLY A 699 11.01 -25.32 -13.42
N ASN A 700 9.97 -24.49 -13.47
CA ASN A 700 9.89 -23.40 -14.45
C ASN A 700 10.89 -22.27 -14.19
N GLY A 701 11.38 -22.11 -12.95
CA GLY A 701 12.43 -21.14 -12.63
C GLY A 701 13.76 -21.44 -13.31
N ALA A 702 14.14 -22.71 -13.42
CA ALA A 702 15.31 -23.11 -14.20
C ALA A 702 15.16 -22.82 -15.71
N LYS A 703 13.95 -22.98 -16.27
CA LYS A 703 13.67 -22.64 -17.67
C LYS A 703 13.78 -21.13 -17.90
N ILE A 704 13.17 -20.34 -17.01
CA ILE A 704 13.22 -18.88 -17.04
C ILE A 704 14.65 -18.38 -16.86
N TYR A 705 15.42 -18.94 -15.94
CA TYR A 705 16.84 -18.59 -15.77
C TYR A 705 17.69 -18.92 -17.01
N ALA A 706 17.45 -20.07 -17.66
CA ALA A 706 18.11 -20.39 -18.92
C ALA A 706 17.73 -19.42 -20.06
N ALA A 707 16.46 -18.98 -20.11
CA ALA A 707 15.99 -17.95 -21.05
C ALA A 707 16.57 -16.57 -20.73
N ILE A 708 16.69 -16.19 -19.46
CA ILE A 708 17.41 -14.98 -19.00
C ILE A 708 18.83 -15.00 -19.56
N LYS A 709 19.57 -16.11 -19.47
CA LYS A 709 20.94 -16.21 -19.98
C LYS A 709 21.04 -16.14 -21.51
N ARG A 710 20.07 -16.68 -22.25
CA ARG A 710 19.99 -16.48 -23.72
C ARG A 710 19.67 -15.04 -24.08
N TYR A 711 18.77 -14.40 -23.35
CA TYR A 711 18.39 -13.01 -23.56
C TYR A 711 19.53 -12.04 -23.22
N GLU A 712 20.23 -12.26 -22.11
CA GLU A 712 21.44 -11.54 -21.72
C GLU A 712 22.49 -11.59 -22.84
N ALA A 713 22.85 -12.79 -23.30
CA ALA A 713 23.81 -12.97 -24.41
C ALA A 713 23.36 -12.28 -25.71
N LYS A 714 22.06 -12.33 -26.05
CA LYS A 714 21.50 -11.61 -27.20
C LYS A 714 21.69 -10.09 -27.05
N LYS A 715 21.39 -9.53 -25.88
CA LYS A 715 21.54 -8.08 -25.64
C LYS A 715 23.00 -7.66 -25.55
N GLU A 716 23.91 -8.52 -25.07
CA GLU A 716 25.35 -8.25 -25.13
C GLU A 716 25.85 -8.16 -26.59
N GLN A 717 25.34 -9.00 -27.50
CA GLN A 717 25.62 -8.90 -28.93
C GLN A 717 25.03 -7.63 -29.55
N GLU A 718 23.76 -7.29 -29.27
CA GLU A 718 23.14 -6.05 -29.77
C GLU A 718 23.95 -4.80 -29.35
N GLY A 719 24.47 -4.77 -28.11
CA GLY A 719 25.35 -3.70 -27.64
C GLY A 719 26.73 -3.67 -28.34
N ALA A 720 27.27 -4.82 -28.74
CA ALA A 720 28.52 -4.90 -29.48
C ALA A 720 28.34 -4.45 -30.95
N ASP A 721 27.22 -4.81 -31.58
CA ASP A 721 26.85 -4.38 -32.93
C ASP A 721 26.60 -2.87 -32.98
N ALA A 722 25.93 -2.31 -31.95
CA ALA A 722 25.73 -0.87 -31.79
C ALA A 722 27.08 -0.14 -31.65
N TYR A 723 27.99 -0.62 -30.80
CA TYR A 723 29.31 -0.04 -30.63
C TYR A 723 30.12 -0.05 -31.93
N ALA A 724 30.09 -1.15 -32.69
CA ALA A 724 30.79 -1.26 -33.97
C ALA A 724 30.25 -0.29 -35.04
N LYS A 725 28.96 0.05 -34.97
CA LYS A 725 28.32 1.06 -35.83
C LYS A 725 28.68 2.49 -35.42
N GLU A 726 28.81 2.75 -34.12
CA GLU A 726 29.22 4.04 -33.55
C GLU A 726 30.73 4.30 -33.71
N HIS A 727 31.54 3.24 -33.72
CA HIS A 727 33.00 3.25 -33.84
C HIS A 727 33.46 2.46 -35.08
N PRO A 728 33.11 2.92 -36.30
CA PRO A 728 33.52 2.23 -37.52
C PRO A 728 35.04 2.17 -37.61
N PRO A 729 35.62 1.07 -38.15
CA PRO A 729 37.06 0.99 -38.34
C PRO A 729 37.53 2.15 -39.22
N LYS A 730 38.61 2.83 -38.80
CA LYS A 730 39.24 3.85 -39.65
C LYS A 730 39.55 3.22 -41.02
N PRO A 731 39.23 3.91 -42.14
CA PRO A 731 39.60 3.42 -43.45
C PRO A 731 41.12 3.18 -43.46
N ALA A 732 41.53 2.01 -43.96
CA ALA A 732 42.94 1.69 -44.07
C ALA A 732 43.61 2.75 -44.95
N ASP A 733 44.71 3.33 -44.47
CA ASP A 733 45.48 4.29 -45.26
C ASP A 733 45.83 3.65 -46.61
N ALA A 734 45.38 4.26 -47.70
CA ALA A 734 45.68 3.78 -49.03
C ALA A 734 47.21 3.70 -49.20
N PRO A 735 47.75 2.59 -49.75
CA PRO A 735 49.19 2.47 -49.95
C PRO A 735 49.69 3.62 -50.83
N LYS A 736 50.70 4.33 -50.33
CA LYS A 736 51.38 5.43 -51.04
C LYS A 736 52.35 4.92 -52.10
#